data_AF-A0A1U8PLD3-F1
#
_entry.id   AF-A0A1U8PLD3-F1
#
_cell.length_a   1.000
_cell.length_b   1.000
_cell.length_c   1.000
_cell.angle_alpha   90.00
_cell.angle_beta   90.00
_cell.angle_gamma   90.00
#
_symmetry.space_group_name_H-M   'P 1'
#
loop_
_entity.id
_entity.type
_entity.pdbx_description
1 polymer ?
#
loop_
_entity_poly.entity_id
_entity_poly.type
_entity_poly.pdbx_seq_one_letter_code
_entity_poly.pdbx_strand_id
1 'polypeptide(L)'
;MKESFYKEMEYRSGKLEQENQELLTSLKELRETRIQEAGSSSSLSKLKNKLRSVEQMHKDCSTNLRAKEAEWNSQREEMTRKLNDYSSRLQSKDATLKVLEMELEGCLSSAVQLKLQNEEISVMLLVLKSGMSEARLKLGNVEAELGLHEKERVEELSILKQQLDMKDTALADAQKDIADERERTAILSRRVDTLDQLEDKHQLMEKELNRCKEMLEESSRCQLWLKEQALQVENDSKEKIREVYDALDAVNSELAEERENVASLLRRVESLDLIEGQRLLLQKELKKCKEMLEEAAKSQIQFKEQALQMENESREKLREVCDALETTKSELTEEQERTRWLQTQAELKRYKEMLEEACRRQCQLEEQSVHMKNELGEKLKEVSDALETANIELAEEREKTASLMKRIESSDQLEEQLALKQKELDRYNELLESSRCQLLLEEQISRTDNGSERELKEVRNALVKANSELSEKTREGHELELELWIWESIAERLKAELEESQALRKELEASLLAQMDVEESIKKEKEDLVRITEEKDGRIVNLQQQMVSLVQEHTARELEEEANSAEDSVHQQTREHEAELEAKHMENRNLLENNTKLSTDRENLLGFVTSLGDWISEFAGEDAKLMGILGRIVQSFDNCISDMKGNDELYDTLKENKKSLSSSPAARKPDSLVEERSPFRELN
;
A
#
# COMPACT_ATOMS: atom_id res chain seq x y z
N MET A 1 -33.65 30.50 194.28
CA MET A 1 -33.38 31.80 193.61
C MET A 1 -32.71 31.66 192.24
N LYS A 2 -31.74 30.76 192.00
CA LYS A 2 -31.14 30.58 190.65
C LYS A 2 -32.09 29.99 189.58
N GLU A 3 -33.02 29.12 189.98
CA GLU A 3 -33.81 28.28 189.06
C GLU A 3 -34.87 29.04 188.24
N SER A 4 -35.50 30.07 188.81
CA SER A 4 -36.50 30.88 188.10
C SER A 4 -35.90 31.69 186.95
N PHE A 5 -34.66 32.15 187.09
CA PHE A 5 -33.96 32.92 186.07
C PHE A 5 -33.60 32.07 184.84
N TYR A 6 -33.33 30.76 185.04
CA TYR A 6 -33.14 29.83 183.94
C TYR A 6 -34.42 29.62 183.13
N LYS A 7 -35.57 29.40 183.80
CA LYS A 7 -36.86 29.19 183.12
C LYS A 7 -37.33 30.44 182.34
N GLU A 8 -37.09 31.64 182.88
CA GLU A 8 -37.31 32.91 182.18
C GLU A 8 -36.44 33.04 180.91
N MET A 9 -35.16 32.66 181.01
CA MET A 9 -34.21 32.71 179.88
C MET A 9 -34.56 31.67 178.80
N GLU A 10 -34.90 30.45 179.21
CA GLU A 10 -35.29 29.33 178.34
C GLU A 10 -36.58 29.64 177.57
N TYR A 11 -37.59 30.22 178.24
CA TYR A 11 -38.82 30.71 177.59
C TYR A 11 -38.54 31.81 176.55
N ARG A 12 -37.68 32.79 176.88
CA ARG A 12 -37.29 33.84 175.92
C ARG A 12 -36.51 33.28 174.74
N SER A 13 -35.63 32.30 174.96
CA SER A 13 -34.88 31.65 173.89
C SER A 13 -35.80 30.90 172.94
N GLY A 14 -36.72 30.08 173.46
CA GLY A 14 -37.70 29.34 172.64
C GLY A 14 -38.62 30.27 171.84
N LYS A 15 -39.00 31.42 172.40
CA LYS A 15 -39.77 32.43 171.67
C LYS A 15 -38.97 33.07 170.52
N LEU A 16 -37.71 33.43 170.74
CA LEU A 16 -36.84 33.98 169.68
C LEU A 16 -36.49 32.95 168.59
N GLU A 17 -36.42 31.66 168.95
CA GLU A 17 -36.27 30.55 168.00
C GLU A 17 -37.49 30.46 167.06
N GLN A 18 -38.71 30.53 167.63
CA GLN A 18 -39.96 30.53 166.88
C GLN A 18 -40.08 31.77 165.97
N GLU A 19 -39.84 32.97 166.50
CA GLU A 19 -39.88 34.21 165.72
C GLU A 19 -38.89 34.19 164.54
N ASN A 20 -37.72 33.57 164.69
CA ASN A 20 -36.77 33.36 163.56
C ASN A 20 -37.31 32.39 162.50
N GLN A 21 -37.96 31.29 162.90
CA GLN A 21 -38.53 30.33 161.94
C GLN A 21 -39.72 30.95 161.17
N GLU A 22 -40.56 31.73 161.84
CA GLU A 22 -41.65 32.48 161.21
C GLU A 22 -41.09 33.50 160.20
N LEU A 23 -40.08 34.30 160.59
CA LEU A 23 -39.41 35.26 159.70
C LEU A 23 -38.73 34.59 158.50
N LEU A 24 -38.06 33.44 158.68
CA LEU A 24 -37.47 32.68 157.57
C LEU A 24 -38.53 32.16 156.59
N THR A 25 -39.68 31.74 157.10
CA THR A 25 -40.82 31.27 156.29
C THR A 25 -41.40 32.42 155.47
N SER A 26 -41.71 33.56 156.11
CA SER A 26 -42.18 34.76 155.43
C SER A 26 -41.18 35.32 154.40
N LEU A 27 -39.86 35.25 154.68
CA LEU A 27 -38.82 35.64 153.71
C LEU A 27 -38.77 34.71 152.48
N LYS A 28 -39.07 33.43 152.66
CA LYS A 28 -39.16 32.48 151.54
C LYS A 28 -40.40 32.77 150.70
N GLU A 29 -41.56 32.95 151.32
CA GLU A 29 -42.82 33.31 150.64
C GLU A 29 -42.70 34.64 149.90
N LEU A 30 -42.04 35.66 150.47
CA LEU A 30 -41.72 36.93 149.81
C LEU A 30 -40.75 36.80 148.62
N ARG A 31 -39.94 35.73 148.56
CA ARG A 31 -39.13 35.43 147.35
C ARG A 31 -39.96 34.69 146.30
N GLU A 32 -40.72 33.68 146.71
CA GLU A 32 -41.55 32.86 145.83
C GLU A 32 -42.60 33.73 145.09
N THR A 33 -43.32 34.58 145.83
CA THR A 33 -44.29 35.55 145.30
C THR A 33 -43.63 36.56 144.36
N ARG A 34 -42.51 37.17 144.74
CA ARG A 34 -41.80 38.15 143.90
C ARG A 34 -41.26 37.55 142.60
N ILE A 35 -40.88 36.27 142.60
CA ILE A 35 -40.51 35.53 141.37
C ILE A 35 -41.74 35.30 140.49
N GLN A 36 -42.88 34.92 141.08
CA GLN A 36 -44.15 34.77 140.34
C GLN A 36 -44.66 36.10 139.76
N GLU A 37 -44.59 37.21 140.51
CA GLU A 37 -44.92 38.57 140.04
C GLU A 37 -44.02 38.99 138.87
N ALA A 38 -42.70 38.84 139.02
CA ALA A 38 -41.75 39.15 137.95
C ALA A 38 -42.03 38.31 136.69
N GLY A 39 -42.29 37.01 136.85
CA GLY A 39 -42.66 36.09 135.78
C GLY A 39 -44.00 36.40 135.10
N SER A 40 -44.96 36.93 135.85
CA SER A 40 -46.32 37.27 135.40
C SER A 40 -46.46 38.69 134.85
N SER A 41 -45.42 39.52 134.98
CA SER A 41 -45.45 40.93 134.55
C SER A 41 -45.82 41.08 133.07
N SER A 42 -46.76 41.99 132.78
CA SER A 42 -47.30 42.20 131.42
C SER A 42 -46.21 42.63 130.41
N SER A 43 -45.15 43.28 130.88
CA SER A 43 -43.97 43.65 130.09
C SER A 43 -43.15 42.43 129.68
N LEU A 44 -42.87 41.49 130.59
CA LEU A 44 -42.07 40.30 130.30
C LEU A 44 -42.79 39.35 129.31
N SER A 45 -44.10 39.15 129.47
CA SER A 45 -44.89 38.33 128.54
C SER A 45 -44.97 38.96 127.14
N LYS A 46 -45.15 40.28 127.05
CA LYS A 46 -45.05 41.03 125.77
C LYS A 46 -43.66 40.89 125.13
N LEU A 47 -42.58 40.94 125.92
CA LEU A 47 -41.21 40.78 125.42
C LEU A 47 -40.97 39.36 124.88
N LYS A 48 -41.39 38.32 125.62
CA LYS A 48 -41.32 36.92 125.17
C LYS A 48 -42.14 36.65 123.90
N ASN A 49 -43.27 37.35 123.72
CA ASN A 49 -44.06 37.25 122.49
C ASN A 49 -43.39 37.97 121.30
N LYS A 50 -42.80 39.15 121.53
CA LYS A 50 -41.99 39.84 120.51
C LYS A 50 -40.78 39.01 120.10
N LEU A 51 -40.05 38.42 121.05
CA LEU A 51 -38.91 37.54 120.77
C LEU A 51 -39.32 36.36 119.89
N ARG A 52 -40.37 35.60 120.26
CA ARG A 52 -40.89 34.50 119.45
C ARG A 52 -41.36 34.93 118.05
N SER A 53 -41.94 36.14 117.93
CA SER A 53 -42.30 36.70 116.62
C SER A 53 -41.08 37.00 115.75
N VAL A 54 -39.99 37.50 116.34
CA VAL A 54 -38.73 37.77 115.62
C VAL A 54 -38.01 36.47 115.27
N GLU A 55 -37.95 35.50 116.19
CA GLU A 55 -37.41 34.15 115.94
C GLU A 55 -38.14 33.47 114.78
N GLN A 56 -39.48 33.57 114.73
CA GLN A 56 -40.28 33.02 113.65
C GLN A 56 -40.04 33.76 112.32
N MET A 57 -40.05 35.10 112.30
CA MET A 57 -39.70 35.86 111.07
C MET A 57 -38.28 35.54 110.58
N HIS A 58 -37.32 35.34 111.48
CA HIS A 58 -35.93 35.04 111.11
C HIS A 58 -35.78 33.60 110.58
N LYS A 59 -36.61 32.66 111.06
CA LYS A 59 -36.75 31.30 110.55
C LYS A 59 -37.39 31.30 109.15
N ASP A 60 -38.47 32.05 108.96
CA ASP A 60 -39.20 32.14 107.69
C ASP A 60 -38.35 32.85 106.61
N CYS A 61 -37.61 33.90 106.99
CA CYS A 61 -36.58 34.52 106.17
C CYS A 61 -35.46 33.52 105.79
N SER A 62 -34.97 32.72 106.76
CA SER A 62 -33.97 31.68 106.50
C SER A 62 -34.47 30.57 105.57
N THR A 63 -35.76 30.23 105.57
CA THR A 63 -36.33 29.29 104.59
C THR A 63 -36.52 29.91 103.22
N ASN A 64 -36.95 31.17 103.13
CA ASN A 64 -37.11 31.88 101.85
C ASN A 64 -35.75 32.10 101.16
N LEU A 65 -34.71 32.46 101.92
CA LEU A 65 -33.34 32.59 101.40
C LEU A 65 -32.83 31.26 100.84
N ARG A 66 -33.00 30.14 101.57
CA ARG A 66 -32.61 28.81 101.08
C ARG A 66 -33.43 28.34 99.88
N ALA A 67 -34.70 28.72 99.79
CA ALA A 67 -35.53 28.45 98.61
C ALA A 67 -35.00 29.20 97.37
N LYS A 68 -34.67 30.49 97.51
CA LYS A 68 -34.07 31.29 96.42
C LYS A 68 -32.66 30.83 96.05
N GLU A 69 -31.85 30.43 97.02
CA GLU A 69 -30.54 29.80 96.80
C GLU A 69 -30.66 28.49 96.00
N ALA A 70 -31.61 27.62 96.35
CA ALA A 70 -31.89 26.40 95.59
C ALA A 70 -32.41 26.68 94.17
N GLU A 71 -33.28 27.69 94.00
CA GLU A 71 -33.80 28.14 92.70
C GLU A 71 -32.67 28.65 91.79
N TRP A 72 -31.79 29.52 92.31
CA TRP A 72 -30.62 30.02 91.57
C TRP A 72 -29.57 28.94 91.29
N ASN A 73 -29.38 27.98 92.20
CA ASN A 73 -28.51 26.82 91.96
C ASN A 73 -29.07 25.95 90.82
N SER A 74 -30.37 25.64 90.84
CA SER A 74 -31.06 24.89 89.78
C SER A 74 -30.99 25.60 88.42
N GLN A 75 -31.20 26.92 88.38
CA GLN A 75 -31.00 27.73 87.16
C GLN A 75 -29.55 27.69 86.66
N ARG A 76 -28.56 27.75 87.56
CA ARG A 76 -27.14 27.62 87.20
C ARG A 76 -26.81 26.25 86.61
N GLU A 77 -27.34 25.17 87.20
CA GLU A 77 -27.16 23.80 86.71
C GLU A 77 -27.84 23.58 85.35
N GLU A 78 -29.03 24.15 85.15
CA GLU A 78 -29.74 24.15 83.87
C GLU A 78 -28.96 24.86 82.76
N MET A 79 -28.43 26.06 83.03
CA MET A 79 -27.58 26.78 82.09
C MET A 79 -26.24 26.08 81.85
N THR A 80 -25.67 25.42 82.87
CA THR A 80 -24.44 24.62 82.74
C THR A 80 -24.66 23.40 81.84
N ARG A 81 -25.80 22.69 81.99
CA ARG A 81 -26.17 21.59 81.09
C ARG A 81 -26.33 22.08 79.65
N LYS A 82 -27.05 23.18 79.42
CA LYS A 82 -27.19 23.79 78.08
C LYS A 82 -25.84 24.17 77.46
N LEU A 83 -24.93 24.77 78.23
CA LEU A 83 -23.60 25.14 77.76
C LEU A 83 -22.79 23.90 77.32
N ASN A 84 -22.85 22.82 78.10
CA ASN A 84 -22.18 21.55 77.78
C ASN A 84 -22.78 20.87 76.54
N ASP A 85 -24.11 20.92 76.37
CA ASP A 85 -24.81 20.45 75.17
C ASP A 85 -24.37 21.23 73.92
N TYR A 86 -24.33 22.56 74.00
CA TYR A 86 -23.86 23.40 72.89
C TYR A 86 -22.38 23.15 72.57
N SER A 87 -21.53 23.01 73.59
CA SER A 87 -20.10 22.68 73.41
C SER A 87 -19.92 21.33 72.70
N SER A 88 -20.64 20.29 73.14
CA SER A 88 -20.59 18.95 72.54
C SER A 88 -21.10 18.95 71.09
N ARG A 89 -22.18 19.70 70.81
CA ARG A 89 -22.72 19.86 69.45
C ARG A 89 -21.79 20.69 68.55
N LEU A 90 -21.03 21.63 69.10
CA LEU A 90 -20.02 22.39 68.36
C LEU A 90 -18.80 21.51 68.03
N GLN A 91 -18.29 20.73 68.99
CA GLN A 91 -17.22 19.75 68.75
C GLN A 91 -17.61 18.68 67.72
N SER A 92 -18.87 18.20 67.78
CA SER A 92 -19.40 17.28 66.75
C SER A 92 -19.43 17.92 65.37
N LYS A 93 -19.82 19.20 65.25
CA LYS A 93 -19.79 19.93 63.97
C LYS A 93 -18.36 20.15 63.45
N ASP A 94 -17.44 20.55 64.32
CA ASP A 94 -16.02 20.73 64.01
C ASP A 94 -15.37 19.42 63.49
N ALA A 95 -15.72 18.28 64.10
CA ALA A 95 -15.31 16.97 63.60
C ALA A 95 -15.90 16.66 62.21
N THR A 96 -17.18 16.95 61.96
CA THR A 96 -17.77 16.75 60.61
C THR A 96 -17.22 17.70 59.55
N LEU A 97 -16.84 18.93 59.92
CA LEU A 97 -16.20 19.87 58.99
C LEU A 97 -14.85 19.33 58.53
N LYS A 98 -14.02 18.84 59.45
CA LYS A 98 -12.71 18.24 59.13
C LYS A 98 -12.81 17.02 58.21
N VAL A 99 -13.84 16.19 58.36
CA VAL A 99 -14.12 15.09 57.43
C VAL A 99 -14.46 15.62 56.03
N LEU A 100 -15.36 16.61 55.93
CA LEU A 100 -15.73 17.22 54.65
C LEU A 100 -14.56 17.99 53.99
N GLU A 101 -13.66 18.59 54.76
CA GLU A 101 -12.43 19.21 54.26
C GLU A 101 -11.48 18.16 53.65
N MET A 102 -11.28 17.02 54.33
CA MET A 102 -10.48 15.90 53.80
C MET A 102 -11.11 15.25 52.55
N GLU A 103 -12.43 15.10 52.53
CA GLU A 103 -13.16 14.60 51.34
C GLU A 103 -13.02 15.57 50.16
N LEU A 104 -13.14 16.89 50.40
CA LEU A 104 -12.95 17.91 49.37
C LEU A 104 -11.51 17.94 48.84
N GLU A 105 -10.51 17.84 49.70
CA GLU A 105 -9.09 17.80 49.30
C GLU A 105 -8.77 16.53 48.49
N GLY A 106 -9.39 15.39 48.83
CA GLY A 106 -9.34 14.16 48.03
C GLY A 106 -9.99 14.32 46.65
N CYS A 107 -11.18 14.91 46.59
CA CYS A 107 -11.88 15.21 45.33
C CYS A 107 -11.08 16.18 44.43
N LEU A 108 -10.49 17.23 45.00
CA LEU A 108 -9.63 18.16 44.27
C LEU A 108 -8.36 17.48 43.73
N SER A 109 -7.73 16.62 44.54
CA SER A 109 -6.55 15.83 44.12
C SER A 109 -6.89 14.91 42.95
N SER A 110 -8.01 14.19 43.04
CA SER A 110 -8.52 13.33 41.95
C SER A 110 -8.81 14.13 40.69
N ALA A 111 -9.46 15.29 40.80
CA ALA A 111 -9.76 16.17 39.66
C ALA A 111 -8.51 16.74 38.98
N VAL A 112 -7.42 16.97 39.73
CA VAL A 112 -6.10 17.33 39.15
C VAL A 112 -5.46 16.14 38.44
N GLN A 113 -5.52 14.94 39.01
CA GLN A 113 -4.98 13.73 38.37
C GLN A 113 -5.72 13.38 37.07
N LEU A 114 -7.06 13.45 37.05
CA LEU A 114 -7.87 13.22 35.84
C LEU A 114 -7.57 14.26 34.75
N LYS A 115 -7.30 15.52 35.11
CA LYS A 115 -6.85 16.54 34.15
C LYS A 115 -5.49 16.18 33.54
N LEU A 116 -4.52 15.75 34.36
CA LEU A 116 -3.21 15.34 33.86
C LEU A 116 -3.32 14.17 32.88
N GLN A 117 -4.13 13.15 33.20
CA GLN A 117 -4.37 12.01 32.31
C GLN A 117 -5.06 12.42 30.99
N ASN A 118 -5.99 13.37 31.02
CA ASN A 118 -6.62 13.90 29.80
C ASN A 118 -5.63 14.67 28.92
N GLU A 119 -4.68 15.41 29.49
CA GLU A 119 -3.59 16.05 28.74
C GLU A 119 -2.62 15.01 28.17
N GLU A 120 -2.23 13.98 28.92
CA GLU A 120 -1.41 12.85 28.45
C GLU A 120 -2.06 12.14 27.25
N ILE A 121 -3.37 11.84 27.34
CA ILE A 121 -4.16 11.25 26.25
C ILE A 121 -4.23 12.20 25.04
N SER A 122 -4.39 13.50 25.27
CA SER A 122 -4.43 14.50 24.20
C SER A 122 -3.09 14.63 23.46
N VAL A 123 -1.96 14.54 24.18
CA VAL A 123 -0.61 14.51 23.59
C VAL A 123 -0.38 13.20 22.82
N MET A 124 -0.79 12.05 23.35
CA MET A 124 -0.71 10.77 22.63
C MET A 124 -1.54 10.78 21.34
N LEU A 125 -2.76 11.34 21.38
CA LEU A 125 -3.62 11.50 20.21
C LEU A 125 -2.97 12.39 19.13
N LEU A 126 -2.30 13.47 19.55
CA LEU A 126 -1.55 14.35 18.64
C LEU A 126 -0.36 13.63 17.97
N VAL A 127 0.40 12.82 18.73
CA VAL A 127 1.53 12.03 18.21
C VAL A 127 1.06 10.93 17.24
N LEU A 128 -0.03 10.24 17.56
CA LEU A 128 -0.63 9.25 16.64
C LEU A 128 -1.11 9.94 15.35
N LYS A 129 -1.76 11.11 15.46
CA LYS A 129 -2.26 11.87 14.31
C LYS A 129 -1.14 12.41 13.41
N SER A 130 -0.01 12.84 13.96
CA SER A 130 1.15 13.27 13.17
C SER A 130 1.81 12.07 12.49
N GLY A 131 2.03 10.95 13.19
CA GLY A 131 2.56 9.72 12.62
C GLY A 131 1.71 9.16 11.47
N MET A 132 0.38 9.17 11.63
CA MET A 132 -0.55 8.80 10.54
C MET A 132 -0.45 9.75 9.34
N SER A 133 -0.21 11.04 9.56
CA SER A 133 -0.05 12.02 8.47
C SER A 133 1.27 11.84 7.73
N GLU A 134 2.35 11.55 8.45
CA GLU A 134 3.66 11.22 7.87
C GLU A 134 3.61 9.91 7.07
N ALA A 135 2.95 8.88 7.58
CA ALA A 135 2.78 7.60 6.89
C ALA A 135 2.00 7.75 5.57
N ARG A 136 0.91 8.54 5.56
CA ARG A 136 0.17 8.85 4.32
C ARG A 136 1.01 9.60 3.30
N LEU A 137 1.85 10.55 3.74
CA LEU A 137 2.73 11.30 2.84
C LEU A 137 3.80 10.39 2.22
N LYS A 138 4.38 9.47 3.01
CA LYS A 138 5.32 8.45 2.51
C LYS A 138 4.64 7.52 1.50
N LEU A 139 3.41 7.07 1.76
CA LEU A 139 2.65 6.23 0.84
C LEU A 139 2.40 6.96 -0.49
N GLY A 140 1.90 8.20 -0.45
CA GLY A 140 1.63 8.99 -1.67
C GLY A 140 2.88 9.29 -2.50
N ASN A 141 4.07 9.40 -1.87
CA ASN A 141 5.34 9.49 -2.60
C ASN A 141 5.67 8.18 -3.33
N VAL A 142 5.51 7.03 -2.67
CA VAL A 142 5.75 5.70 -3.27
C VAL A 142 4.74 5.41 -4.39
N GLU A 143 3.47 5.80 -4.22
CA GLU A 143 2.46 5.72 -5.29
C GLU A 143 2.84 6.56 -6.52
N ALA A 144 3.43 7.76 -6.31
CA ALA A 144 3.92 8.60 -7.40
C ALA A 144 5.17 8.02 -8.09
N GLU A 145 6.12 7.45 -7.32
CA GLU A 145 7.31 6.76 -7.85
C GLU A 145 6.93 5.53 -8.68
N LEU A 146 5.99 4.71 -8.19
CA LEU A 146 5.42 3.57 -8.93
C LEU A 146 4.69 4.03 -10.20
N GLY A 147 3.95 5.14 -10.13
CA GLY A 147 3.27 5.72 -11.31
C GLY A 147 4.23 6.24 -12.38
N LEU A 148 5.42 6.73 -12.00
CA LEU A 148 6.48 7.09 -12.93
C LEU A 148 7.11 5.84 -13.58
N HIS A 149 7.51 4.85 -12.77
CA HIS A 149 8.10 3.61 -13.26
C HIS A 149 7.14 2.83 -14.19
N GLU A 150 5.85 2.79 -13.89
CA GLU A 150 4.85 2.17 -14.78
C GLU A 150 4.70 2.93 -16.10
N LYS A 151 4.76 4.26 -16.08
CA LYS A 151 4.76 5.08 -17.30
C LYS A 151 6.01 4.83 -18.15
N GLU A 152 7.19 4.78 -17.53
CA GLU A 152 8.46 4.44 -18.21
C GLU A 152 8.38 3.04 -18.83
N ARG A 153 7.91 2.04 -18.09
CA ARG A 153 7.70 0.67 -18.57
C ARG A 153 6.71 0.59 -19.74
N VAL A 154 5.65 1.39 -19.74
CA VAL A 154 4.69 1.49 -20.86
C VAL A 154 5.33 2.16 -22.08
N GLU A 155 6.18 3.17 -21.91
CA GLU A 155 6.94 3.80 -23.00
C GLU A 155 7.98 2.83 -23.59
N GLU A 156 8.71 2.08 -22.77
CA GLU A 156 9.61 1.00 -23.22
C GLU A 156 8.87 -0.10 -24.00
N LEU A 157 7.73 -0.58 -23.49
CA LEU A 157 6.89 -1.56 -24.19
C LEU A 157 6.37 -1.03 -25.53
N SER A 158 6.06 0.28 -25.62
CA SER A 158 5.66 0.89 -26.89
C SER A 158 6.82 0.97 -27.89
N ILE A 159 8.05 1.23 -27.43
CA ILE A 159 9.26 1.23 -28.26
C ILE A 159 9.57 -0.19 -28.74
N LEU A 160 9.54 -1.18 -27.85
CA LEU A 160 9.78 -2.58 -28.18
C LEU A 160 8.74 -3.12 -29.18
N LYS A 161 7.46 -2.75 -29.00
CA LYS A 161 6.41 -3.07 -29.97
C LYS A 161 6.70 -2.45 -31.35
N GLN A 162 7.05 -1.17 -31.41
CA GLN A 162 7.39 -0.53 -32.69
C GLN A 162 8.61 -1.20 -33.36
N GLN A 163 9.61 -1.64 -32.58
CA GLN A 163 10.73 -2.41 -33.12
C GLN A 163 10.30 -3.78 -33.66
N LEU A 164 9.36 -4.47 -33.00
CA LEU A 164 8.80 -5.74 -33.48
C LEU A 164 8.01 -5.53 -34.79
N ASP A 165 7.10 -4.56 -34.83
CA ASP A 165 6.33 -4.21 -36.04
C ASP A 165 7.27 -3.90 -37.24
N MET A 166 8.40 -3.22 -36.99
CA MET A 166 9.44 -2.96 -37.99
C MET A 166 10.22 -4.21 -38.42
N LYS A 167 10.39 -5.21 -37.53
CA LYS A 167 11.06 -6.48 -37.85
C LYS A 167 10.15 -7.40 -38.63
N ASP A 168 8.87 -7.46 -38.28
CA ASP A 168 7.88 -8.31 -38.96
C ASP A 168 7.59 -7.81 -40.38
N THR A 169 7.54 -6.50 -40.61
CA THR A 169 7.45 -5.93 -41.97
C THR A 169 8.70 -6.25 -42.81
N ALA A 170 9.90 -6.05 -42.27
CA ALA A 170 11.14 -6.42 -42.96
C ALA A 170 11.28 -7.93 -43.22
N LEU A 171 10.74 -8.78 -42.34
CA LEU A 171 10.69 -10.23 -42.51
C LEU A 171 9.69 -10.62 -43.62
N ALA A 172 8.52 -9.96 -43.69
CA ALA A 172 7.54 -10.19 -44.74
C ALA A 172 8.08 -9.79 -46.13
N ASP A 173 8.76 -8.64 -46.24
CA ASP A 173 9.44 -8.23 -47.47
C ASP A 173 10.54 -9.24 -47.87
N ALA A 174 11.39 -9.68 -46.94
CA ALA A 174 12.41 -10.68 -47.22
C ALA A 174 11.82 -12.06 -47.61
N GLN A 175 10.70 -12.47 -47.01
CA GLN A 175 9.99 -13.70 -47.42
C GLN A 175 9.41 -13.58 -48.83
N LYS A 176 8.94 -12.41 -49.23
CA LYS A 176 8.46 -12.12 -50.58
C LYS A 176 9.62 -12.15 -51.59
N ASP A 177 10.74 -11.48 -51.31
CA ASP A 177 11.93 -11.51 -52.18
C ASP A 177 12.44 -12.95 -52.38
N ILE A 178 12.41 -13.78 -51.33
CA ILE A 178 12.73 -15.22 -51.41
C ILE A 178 11.70 -15.98 -52.26
N ALA A 179 10.42 -15.61 -52.27
CA ALA A 179 9.41 -16.21 -53.12
C ALA A 179 9.61 -15.82 -54.60
N ASP A 180 9.85 -14.54 -54.89
CA ASP A 180 10.13 -14.02 -56.22
C ASP A 180 11.40 -14.68 -56.82
N GLU A 181 12.47 -14.85 -56.03
CA GLU A 181 13.68 -15.57 -56.48
C GLU A 181 13.48 -17.09 -56.64
N ARG A 182 12.60 -17.71 -55.85
CA ARG A 182 12.21 -19.12 -56.08
C ARG A 182 11.43 -19.28 -57.39
N GLU A 183 10.57 -18.34 -57.75
CA GLU A 183 9.90 -18.36 -59.06
C GLU A 183 10.89 -18.13 -60.21
N ARG A 184 11.80 -17.15 -60.09
CA ARG A 184 12.89 -16.94 -61.07
C ARG A 184 13.73 -18.20 -61.25
N THR A 185 14.10 -18.86 -60.15
CA THR A 185 14.85 -20.12 -60.16
C THR A 185 14.06 -21.24 -60.86
N ALA A 186 12.75 -21.36 -60.60
CA ALA A 186 11.90 -22.34 -61.28
C ALA A 186 11.75 -22.06 -62.80
N ILE A 187 11.69 -20.79 -63.21
CA ILE A 187 11.69 -20.39 -64.62
C ILE A 187 13.05 -20.72 -65.28
N LEU A 188 14.16 -20.49 -64.59
CA LEU A 188 15.50 -20.83 -65.07
C LEU A 188 15.69 -22.35 -65.19
N SER A 189 15.22 -23.15 -64.22
CA SER A 189 15.24 -24.61 -64.29
C SER A 189 14.53 -25.10 -65.55
N ARG A 190 13.28 -24.67 -65.79
CA ARG A 190 12.53 -25.03 -67.01
C ARG A 190 13.27 -24.65 -68.29
N ARG A 191 14.07 -23.58 -68.27
CA ARG A 191 14.89 -23.17 -69.43
C ARG A 191 16.10 -24.07 -69.61
N VAL A 192 16.76 -24.52 -68.54
CA VAL A 192 17.81 -25.55 -68.60
C VAL A 192 17.22 -26.84 -69.14
N ASP A 193 16.10 -27.32 -68.59
CA ASP A 193 15.40 -28.53 -69.06
C ASP A 193 15.09 -28.48 -70.58
N THR A 194 14.78 -27.29 -71.13
CA THR A 194 14.57 -27.11 -72.58
C THR A 194 15.85 -26.96 -73.40
N LEU A 195 16.96 -26.53 -72.81
CA LEU A 195 18.27 -26.47 -73.47
C LEU A 195 18.88 -27.86 -73.56
N ASP A 196 18.79 -28.67 -72.51
CA ASP A 196 19.22 -30.07 -72.50
C ASP A 196 18.47 -30.86 -73.59
N GLN A 197 17.15 -30.67 -73.68
CA GLN A 197 16.31 -31.22 -74.76
C GLN A 197 16.63 -30.69 -76.17
N LEU A 198 17.36 -29.59 -76.32
CA LEU A 198 17.85 -29.08 -77.60
C LEU A 198 19.26 -29.60 -77.90
N GLU A 199 20.09 -29.79 -76.89
CA GLU A 199 21.41 -30.40 -77.02
C GLU A 199 21.32 -31.90 -77.37
N ASP A 200 20.40 -32.65 -76.74
CA ASP A 200 20.06 -34.03 -77.15
C ASP A 200 19.66 -34.11 -78.63
N LYS A 201 18.85 -33.15 -79.11
CA LYS A 201 18.45 -33.05 -80.51
C LYS A 201 19.61 -32.65 -81.42
N HIS A 202 20.51 -31.79 -80.97
CA HIS A 202 21.73 -31.45 -81.69
C HIS A 202 22.63 -32.68 -81.84
N GLN A 203 22.91 -33.41 -80.75
CA GLN A 203 23.71 -34.63 -80.78
C GLN A 203 23.09 -35.72 -81.68
N LEU A 204 21.75 -35.84 -81.71
CA LEU A 204 21.06 -36.75 -82.63
C LEU A 204 21.21 -36.33 -84.10
N MET A 205 21.03 -35.04 -84.39
CA MET A 205 21.21 -34.46 -85.72
C MET A 205 22.66 -34.57 -86.21
N GLU A 206 23.63 -34.39 -85.32
CA GLU A 206 25.06 -34.54 -85.59
C GLU A 206 25.45 -36.01 -85.87
N LYS A 207 24.84 -36.98 -85.18
CA LYS A 207 24.99 -38.41 -85.49
C LYS A 207 24.46 -38.74 -86.89
N GLU A 208 23.28 -38.25 -87.27
CA GLU A 208 22.74 -38.45 -88.62
C GLU A 208 23.51 -37.68 -89.70
N LEU A 209 24.08 -36.50 -89.39
CA LEU A 209 24.94 -35.75 -90.31
C LEU A 209 26.25 -36.51 -90.57
N ASN A 210 26.89 -37.05 -89.52
CA ASN A 210 28.06 -37.92 -89.65
C ASN A 210 27.74 -39.19 -90.45
N ARG A 211 26.59 -39.83 -90.22
CA ARG A 211 26.11 -40.97 -91.02
C ARG A 211 25.89 -40.61 -92.50
N CYS A 212 25.37 -39.41 -92.79
CA CYS A 212 25.25 -38.92 -94.17
C CYS A 212 26.62 -38.66 -94.81
N LYS A 213 27.59 -38.17 -94.04
CA LYS A 213 28.98 -37.99 -94.47
C LYS A 213 29.67 -39.33 -94.75
N GLU A 214 29.48 -40.34 -93.90
CA GLU A 214 29.96 -41.71 -94.14
C GLU A 214 29.37 -42.31 -95.43
N MET A 215 28.06 -42.16 -95.67
CA MET A 215 27.44 -42.60 -96.93
C MET A 215 27.99 -41.86 -98.16
N LEU A 216 28.34 -40.56 -98.02
CA LEU A 216 28.94 -39.78 -99.10
C LEU A 216 30.40 -40.17 -99.37
N GLU A 217 31.18 -40.45 -98.33
CA GLU A 217 32.54 -40.96 -98.44
C GLU A 217 32.56 -42.36 -99.05
N GLU A 218 31.66 -43.26 -98.64
CA GLU A 218 31.56 -44.61 -99.22
C GLU A 218 31.06 -44.57 -100.67
N SER A 219 30.07 -43.71 -100.99
CA SER A 219 29.67 -43.46 -102.38
C SER A 219 30.83 -42.94 -103.25
N SER A 220 31.70 -42.10 -102.67
CA SER A 220 32.91 -41.60 -103.33
C SER A 220 33.96 -42.70 -103.52
N ARG A 221 34.10 -43.63 -102.57
CA ARG A 221 34.95 -44.83 -102.67
C ARG A 221 34.45 -45.78 -103.76
N CYS A 222 33.15 -46.04 -103.83
CA CYS A 222 32.53 -46.78 -104.94
C CYS A 222 32.75 -46.09 -106.29
N GLN A 223 32.64 -44.76 -106.36
CA GLN A 223 32.89 -44.01 -107.61
C GLN A 223 34.36 -44.09 -108.05
N LEU A 224 35.32 -44.11 -107.11
CA LEU A 224 36.73 -44.33 -107.41
C LEU A 224 37.00 -45.76 -107.90
N TRP A 225 36.46 -46.77 -107.24
CA TRP A 225 36.60 -48.17 -107.65
C TRP A 225 36.06 -48.42 -109.07
N LEU A 226 34.92 -47.81 -109.43
CA LEU A 226 34.37 -47.87 -110.80
C LEU A 226 35.27 -47.18 -111.84
N LYS A 227 35.95 -46.08 -111.48
CA LYS A 227 36.94 -45.42 -112.36
C LYS A 227 38.20 -46.27 -112.54
N GLU A 228 38.66 -46.90 -111.46
CA GLU A 228 39.84 -47.77 -111.46
C GLU A 228 39.60 -49.04 -112.28
N GLN A 229 38.42 -49.66 -112.15
CA GLN A 229 38.00 -50.77 -113.00
C GLN A 229 37.88 -50.38 -114.48
N ALA A 230 37.39 -49.17 -114.78
CA ALA A 230 37.35 -48.66 -116.16
C ALA A 230 38.77 -48.44 -116.73
N LEU A 231 39.71 -47.92 -115.93
CA LEU A 231 41.12 -47.78 -116.32
C LEU A 231 41.81 -49.13 -116.56
N GLN A 232 41.48 -50.17 -115.78
CA GLN A 232 41.99 -51.52 -116.03
C GLN A 232 41.55 -52.03 -117.40
N VAL A 233 40.25 -51.93 -117.73
CA VAL A 233 39.72 -52.33 -119.06
C VAL A 233 40.34 -51.49 -120.19
N GLU A 234 40.62 -50.20 -119.95
CA GLU A 234 41.33 -49.37 -120.92
C GLU A 234 42.77 -49.86 -121.16
N ASN A 235 43.49 -50.24 -120.11
CA ASN A 235 44.86 -50.76 -120.20
C ASN A 235 44.90 -52.15 -120.86
N ASP A 236 44.00 -53.07 -120.48
CA ASP A 236 43.83 -54.38 -121.13
C ASP A 236 43.58 -54.27 -122.64
N SER A 237 42.93 -53.17 -123.08
CA SER A 237 42.70 -52.89 -124.50
C SER A 237 43.95 -52.35 -125.22
N LYS A 238 44.78 -51.55 -124.53
CA LYS A 238 46.04 -51.01 -125.07
C LYS A 238 47.13 -52.10 -125.20
N GLU A 239 47.16 -53.04 -124.27
CA GLU A 239 48.10 -54.18 -124.33
C GLU A 239 47.82 -55.06 -125.54
N LYS A 240 46.54 -55.39 -125.80
CA LYS A 240 46.10 -56.10 -127.02
C LYS A 240 46.38 -55.34 -128.31
N ILE A 241 46.42 -54.00 -128.27
CA ILE A 241 46.86 -53.19 -129.42
C ILE A 241 48.38 -53.33 -129.64
N ARG A 242 49.19 -53.40 -128.58
CA ARG A 242 50.64 -53.63 -128.69
C ARG A 242 50.96 -54.98 -129.34
N GLU A 243 50.31 -56.06 -128.92
CA GLU A 243 50.50 -57.40 -129.52
C GLU A 243 50.25 -57.41 -131.05
N VAL A 244 49.29 -56.60 -131.52
CA VAL A 244 48.97 -56.45 -132.96
C VAL A 244 50.05 -55.66 -133.72
N TYR A 245 50.76 -54.73 -133.07
CA TYR A 245 51.90 -54.04 -133.67
C TYR A 245 53.15 -54.93 -133.76
N ASP A 246 53.47 -55.68 -132.70
CA ASP A 246 54.65 -56.55 -132.67
C ASP A 246 54.54 -57.68 -133.75
N ALA A 247 53.32 -58.16 -134.02
CA ALA A 247 53.04 -59.09 -135.12
C ALA A 247 53.21 -58.48 -136.53
N LEU A 248 53.10 -57.16 -136.68
CA LEU A 248 53.19 -56.47 -137.97
C LEU A 248 54.65 -56.23 -138.41
N ASP A 249 55.54 -55.92 -137.46
CA ASP A 249 56.96 -55.69 -137.76
C ASP A 249 57.73 -56.98 -138.08
N ALA A 250 57.25 -58.14 -137.59
CA ALA A 250 57.73 -59.44 -138.04
C ALA A 250 57.54 -59.64 -139.55
N VAL A 251 56.32 -59.37 -140.06
CA VAL A 251 55.98 -59.52 -141.49
C VAL A 251 56.70 -58.48 -142.37
N ASN A 252 56.93 -57.27 -141.86
CA ASN A 252 57.71 -56.25 -142.57
C ASN A 252 59.20 -56.64 -142.71
N SER A 253 59.74 -57.46 -141.80
CA SER A 253 61.15 -57.88 -141.82
C SER A 253 61.43 -58.90 -142.92
N GLU A 254 60.55 -59.88 -143.12
CA GLU A 254 60.69 -60.90 -144.18
C GLU A 254 60.58 -60.30 -145.60
N LEU A 255 59.85 -59.19 -145.76
CA LEU A 255 59.70 -58.49 -147.05
C LEU A 255 60.95 -57.67 -147.47
N ALA A 256 61.94 -57.54 -146.59
CA ALA A 256 63.15 -56.76 -146.86
C ALA A 256 64.23 -57.55 -147.63
N GLU A 257 64.55 -58.79 -147.22
CA GLU A 257 65.71 -59.53 -147.75
C GLU A 257 65.53 -59.99 -149.21
N GLU A 258 64.32 -60.37 -149.62
CA GLU A 258 64.00 -60.72 -151.02
C GLU A 258 64.21 -59.55 -152.01
N ARG A 259 64.30 -58.30 -151.52
CA ARG A 259 64.49 -57.12 -152.39
C ARG A 259 65.94 -56.84 -152.76
N GLU A 260 66.91 -57.47 -152.10
CA GLU A 260 68.33 -57.21 -152.36
C GLU A 260 68.91 -58.09 -153.49
N ASN A 261 68.38 -59.31 -153.67
CA ASN A 261 68.89 -60.28 -154.66
C ASN A 261 68.62 -59.94 -156.14
N VAL A 262 67.67 -59.05 -156.44
CA VAL A 262 67.22 -58.77 -157.83
C VAL A 262 67.94 -57.56 -158.47
N ALA A 263 68.66 -56.75 -157.69
CA ALA A 263 68.91 -55.34 -158.02
C ALA A 263 70.14 -55.01 -158.91
N SER A 264 71.00 -55.98 -159.29
CA SER A 264 72.32 -55.65 -159.90
C SER A 264 72.77 -56.45 -161.13
N LEU A 265 72.11 -57.55 -161.52
CA LEU A 265 72.45 -58.28 -162.76
C LEU A 265 72.06 -57.54 -164.07
N LEU A 266 71.35 -56.41 -163.96
CA LEU A 266 70.76 -55.66 -165.09
C LEU A 266 71.40 -54.28 -165.28
N ARG A 267 72.74 -54.22 -165.40
CA ARG A 267 73.45 -52.96 -165.75
C ARG A 267 74.64 -53.11 -166.71
N ARG A 268 74.65 -54.16 -167.54
CA ARG A 268 75.49 -54.33 -168.74
C ARG A 268 74.65 -55.04 -169.80
N VAL A 269 74.93 -54.77 -171.08
CA VAL A 269 74.23 -55.30 -172.26
C VAL A 269 72.79 -54.77 -172.42
N GLU A 270 72.46 -53.97 -173.44
CA GLU A 270 73.38 -53.25 -174.32
C GLU A 270 72.77 -51.91 -174.75
N SER A 271 73.59 -50.87 -174.68
CA SER A 271 73.42 -49.70 -175.53
C SER A 271 73.85 -50.08 -176.95
N LEU A 272 72.90 -50.09 -177.89
CA LEU A 272 73.15 -49.91 -179.33
C LEU A 272 73.85 -51.13 -180.01
N ASP A 273 73.90 -51.25 -181.34
CA ASP A 273 73.87 -50.18 -182.33
C ASP A 273 73.35 -50.59 -183.73
N LEU A 274 73.21 -49.57 -184.59
CA LEU A 274 73.32 -49.59 -186.04
C LEU A 274 72.49 -50.65 -186.80
N ILE A 275 71.25 -50.39 -187.21
CA ILE A 275 70.83 -49.33 -188.16
C ILE A 275 71.56 -49.41 -189.51
N GLU A 276 71.22 -50.42 -190.33
CA GLU A 276 71.44 -50.34 -191.79
C GLU A 276 70.25 -50.97 -192.54
N GLY A 277 69.47 -50.14 -193.25
CA GLY A 277 68.26 -50.59 -193.96
C GLY A 277 67.58 -49.49 -194.77
N GLN A 278 67.33 -48.31 -194.18
CA GLN A 278 66.94 -47.11 -194.95
C GLN A 278 68.12 -46.45 -195.68
N ARG A 279 69.28 -47.12 -195.78
CA ARG A 279 70.35 -46.67 -196.67
C ARG A 279 70.04 -47.07 -198.11
N LEU A 280 69.25 -46.23 -198.77
CA LEU A 280 69.13 -46.13 -200.24
C LEU A 280 68.42 -47.39 -200.84
N LEU A 281 67.99 -47.49 -202.10
CA LEU A 281 68.47 -46.98 -203.39
C LEU A 281 67.47 -46.03 -204.07
N LEU A 282 67.74 -44.74 -204.21
CA LEU A 282 68.88 -43.97 -203.72
C LEU A 282 68.37 -42.59 -203.33
N GLN A 283 68.17 -42.39 -202.02
CA GLN A 283 67.03 -41.62 -201.55
C GLN A 283 65.75 -42.23 -202.18
N LYS A 284 64.99 -41.71 -203.15
CA LYS A 284 65.16 -40.53 -204.00
C LYS A 284 64.44 -39.36 -203.34
N GLU A 285 65.05 -38.19 -203.26
CA GLU A 285 65.33 -37.32 -204.41
C GLU A 285 64.30 -37.44 -205.54
N LEU A 286 63.02 -37.39 -205.15
CA LEU A 286 62.00 -36.41 -205.55
C LEU A 286 60.61 -37.09 -205.58
N LYS A 287 59.58 -36.54 -204.93
CA LYS A 287 59.27 -35.10 -204.85
C LYS A 287 58.71 -34.65 -203.50
N LYS A 288 59.32 -33.67 -202.83
CA LYS A 288 60.60 -33.97 -202.14
C LYS A 288 60.25 -34.09 -200.64
N CYS A 289 59.96 -35.27 -200.10
CA CYS A 289 60.05 -36.63 -200.64
C CYS A 289 59.01 -37.57 -199.96
N LYS A 290 58.79 -38.86 -200.28
CA LYS A 290 59.75 -39.99 -200.45
C LYS A 290 60.73 -40.22 -199.28
N GLU A 291 60.66 -39.36 -198.26
CA GLU A 291 61.56 -39.22 -197.11
C GLU A 291 60.66 -38.67 -195.97
N MET A 292 59.79 -39.44 -195.32
CA MET A 292 59.67 -40.92 -195.27
C MET A 292 58.20 -41.39 -195.29
N LEU A 293 58.01 -42.71 -195.37
CA LEU A 293 56.79 -43.51 -195.15
C LEU A 293 57.29 -44.89 -194.63
N GLU A 294 56.42 -45.80 -194.16
CA GLU A 294 56.76 -47.13 -193.58
C GLU A 294 57.46 -47.05 -192.20
N GLU A 295 57.16 -47.86 -191.16
CA GLU A 295 56.02 -48.75 -190.84
C GLU A 295 55.58 -48.44 -189.39
N ALA A 296 54.35 -48.68 -188.91
CA ALA A 296 53.16 -49.35 -189.46
C ALA A 296 53.19 -50.90 -189.59
N ALA A 297 53.29 -51.57 -188.44
CA ALA A 297 52.59 -52.82 -188.08
C ALA A 297 53.02 -54.19 -188.70
N LYS A 298 53.84 -54.93 -187.93
CA LYS A 298 53.73 -56.37 -187.56
C LYS A 298 54.36 -56.53 -186.15
N SER A 299 53.97 -57.39 -185.22
CA SER A 299 52.87 -58.39 -185.10
C SER A 299 52.57 -58.57 -183.58
N GLN A 300 51.32 -58.65 -183.10
CA GLN A 300 50.37 -59.80 -183.14
C GLN A 300 50.70 -60.88 -182.07
N ILE A 301 50.05 -60.85 -180.88
CA ILE A 301 48.87 -61.65 -180.47
C ILE A 301 49.10 -63.18 -180.33
N GLN A 302 49.21 -63.67 -179.09
CA GLN A 302 48.98 -65.04 -178.53
C GLN A 302 49.52 -65.05 -177.07
N PHE A 303 49.05 -65.77 -176.04
CA PHE A 303 47.77 -66.42 -175.63
C PHE A 303 47.44 -65.85 -174.20
N LYS A 304 46.28 -65.95 -173.52
CA LYS A 304 45.04 -66.79 -173.55
C LYS A 304 45.10 -68.13 -172.78
N GLU A 305 43.97 -68.51 -172.15
CA GLU A 305 43.63 -69.82 -171.51
C GLU A 305 44.41 -70.16 -170.20
N GLN A 306 43.77 -70.23 -169.01
CA GLN A 306 42.92 -71.30 -168.40
C GLN A 306 43.73 -72.16 -167.40
N ALA A 307 43.21 -72.73 -166.29
CA ALA A 307 41.87 -72.68 -165.65
C ALA A 307 41.93 -73.04 -164.14
N LEU A 308 40.75 -73.12 -163.51
CA LEU A 308 40.40 -73.52 -162.13
C LEU A 308 41.15 -74.72 -161.53
N GLN A 309 41.46 -74.65 -160.22
CA GLN A 309 41.37 -75.73 -159.21
C GLN A 309 41.49 -75.05 -157.80
N MET A 310 40.43 -74.80 -157.03
CA MET A 310 39.60 -75.73 -156.22
C MET A 310 40.40 -76.49 -155.14
N GLU A 311 39.96 -76.77 -153.91
CA GLU A 311 38.91 -76.34 -152.95
C GLU A 311 38.95 -77.42 -151.83
N ASN A 312 38.59 -77.10 -150.57
CA ASN A 312 38.32 -78.03 -149.47
C ASN A 312 39.49 -78.83 -148.82
N GLU A 313 39.13 -79.49 -147.71
CA GLU A 313 39.90 -80.34 -146.80
C GLU A 313 40.92 -79.60 -145.89
N SER A 314 40.86 -79.71 -144.55
CA SER A 314 39.96 -80.46 -143.67
C SER A 314 39.77 -79.78 -142.29
N ARG A 315 38.75 -80.20 -141.52
CA ARG A 315 38.21 -79.46 -140.36
C ARG A 315 37.69 -80.40 -139.26
N GLU A 316 38.58 -80.92 -138.38
CA GLU A 316 38.16 -81.73 -137.21
C GLU A 316 39.28 -81.99 -136.16
N LYS A 317 38.89 -82.35 -134.91
CA LYS A 317 39.72 -82.75 -133.74
C LYS A 317 40.58 -81.61 -133.14
N LEU A 318 40.16 -80.83 -132.13
CA LEU A 318 39.10 -80.94 -131.12
C LEU A 318 39.37 -81.98 -130.01
N ARG A 319 39.43 -81.49 -128.74
CA ARG A 319 39.31 -82.19 -127.43
C ARG A 319 40.60 -82.72 -126.79
N GLU A 320 40.55 -82.87 -125.45
CA GLU A 320 41.55 -83.45 -124.53
C GLU A 320 42.77 -82.53 -124.28
N VAL A 321 43.27 -82.28 -123.05
CA VAL A 321 42.99 -82.77 -121.68
C VAL A 321 42.98 -81.57 -120.68
N CYS A 322 42.26 -81.65 -119.55
CA CYS A 322 42.26 -80.62 -118.49
C CYS A 322 42.75 -81.09 -117.10
N ASP A 323 43.13 -82.35 -116.93
CA ASP A 323 43.29 -82.98 -115.61
C ASP A 323 44.75 -83.14 -115.15
N ALA A 324 45.24 -82.18 -114.36
CA ALA A 324 46.37 -82.32 -113.43
C ALA A 324 46.25 -81.23 -112.32
N LEU A 325 45.54 -81.52 -111.22
CA LEU A 325 46.12 -82.06 -109.98
C LEU A 325 47.13 -81.07 -109.36
N GLU A 326 46.76 -80.23 -108.40
CA GLU A 326 46.42 -80.59 -107.01
C GLU A 326 47.52 -81.37 -106.26
N THR A 327 48.79 -80.92 -106.36
CA THR A 327 49.86 -81.41 -105.49
C THR A 327 50.56 -80.32 -104.68
N THR A 328 50.19 -80.26 -103.39
CA THR A 328 51.03 -79.97 -102.20
C THR A 328 51.60 -78.55 -101.99
N LYS A 329 51.49 -77.86 -100.83
CA LYS A 329 51.56 -78.22 -99.36
C LYS A 329 52.99 -78.07 -98.80
N SER A 330 53.09 -77.57 -97.55
CA SER A 330 54.29 -77.10 -96.78
C SER A 330 54.62 -75.61 -96.98
N GLU A 331 54.97 -74.78 -95.98
CA GLU A 331 55.01 -74.81 -94.47
C GLU A 331 54.59 -73.38 -93.96
N LEU A 332 53.98 -73.10 -92.78
CA LEU A 332 54.42 -73.17 -91.34
C LEU A 332 55.67 -72.30 -91.03
N THR A 333 55.88 -71.55 -89.92
CA THR A 333 55.37 -71.44 -88.51
C THR A 333 55.47 -69.96 -87.99
N GLU A 334 54.55 -69.38 -87.17
CA GLU A 334 54.48 -69.19 -85.67
C GLU A 334 55.17 -67.94 -85.02
N GLU A 335 54.74 -67.62 -83.78
CA GLU A 335 55.21 -66.61 -82.77
C GLU A 335 55.02 -65.10 -83.02
N GLN A 336 54.70 -64.23 -82.04
CA GLN A 336 54.10 -64.40 -80.69
C GLN A 336 53.53 -63.05 -80.16
N GLU A 337 52.46 -63.06 -79.36
CA GLU A 337 52.02 -61.94 -78.50
C GLU A 337 52.32 -62.25 -77.02
N ARG A 338 52.81 -61.29 -76.18
CA ARG A 338 52.56 -61.32 -74.71
C ARG A 338 52.98 -60.17 -73.77
N THR A 339 53.74 -59.15 -74.18
CA THR A 339 54.52 -58.34 -73.20
C THR A 339 54.22 -56.83 -73.11
N ARG A 340 52.98 -56.41 -72.75
CA ARG A 340 52.71 -55.00 -72.33
C ARG A 340 51.45 -54.69 -71.48
N TRP A 341 50.97 -55.63 -70.65
CA TRP A 341 49.77 -55.39 -69.81
C TRP A 341 50.03 -54.85 -68.38
N LEU A 342 51.28 -54.65 -67.95
CA LEU A 342 51.60 -54.23 -66.57
C LEU A 342 52.43 -52.94 -66.53
N GLN A 343 51.75 -51.79 -66.56
CA GLN A 343 52.32 -50.51 -66.14
C GLN A 343 51.31 -49.53 -65.50
N THR A 344 50.01 -49.78 -65.64
CA THR A 344 48.89 -49.09 -64.95
C THR A 344 48.71 -49.53 -63.48
N GLN A 345 49.82 -49.69 -62.74
CA GLN A 345 49.82 -50.19 -61.35
C GLN A 345 50.62 -49.31 -60.35
N ALA A 346 50.99 -48.09 -60.76
CA ALA A 346 51.86 -47.20 -59.97
C ALA A 346 51.12 -46.06 -59.22
N GLU A 347 49.95 -45.63 -59.68
CA GLU A 347 49.34 -44.35 -59.23
C GLU A 347 48.32 -44.52 -58.10
N LEU A 348 47.52 -45.61 -58.12
CA LEU A 348 46.55 -45.94 -57.06
C LEU A 348 47.17 -46.15 -55.67
N LYS A 349 48.49 -46.29 -55.57
CA LYS A 349 49.17 -46.52 -54.27
C LYS A 349 49.31 -45.25 -53.42
N ARG A 350 49.33 -44.05 -54.02
CA ARG A 350 49.60 -42.78 -53.31
C ARG A 350 48.39 -42.14 -52.64
N TYR A 351 47.17 -42.46 -53.05
CA TYR A 351 45.95 -41.94 -52.41
C TYR A 351 45.50 -42.73 -51.17
N LYS A 352 46.09 -43.91 -50.91
CA LYS A 352 45.73 -44.73 -49.75
C LYS A 352 46.40 -44.25 -48.45
N GLU A 353 47.67 -43.85 -48.53
CA GLU A 353 48.51 -43.55 -47.36
C GLU A 353 48.14 -42.24 -46.64
N MET A 354 47.48 -41.28 -47.31
CA MET A 354 47.00 -40.04 -46.66
C MET A 354 45.78 -40.21 -45.75
N LEU A 355 44.96 -41.26 -45.95
CA LEU A 355 43.75 -41.50 -45.15
C LEU A 355 44.04 -42.24 -43.84
N GLU A 356 45.07 -43.08 -43.80
CA GLU A 356 45.44 -43.86 -42.61
C GLU A 356 46.11 -43.02 -41.50
N GLU A 357 46.52 -41.79 -41.80
CA GLU A 357 47.19 -40.85 -40.87
C GLU A 357 46.20 -39.99 -40.05
N ALA A 358 44.95 -39.85 -40.53
CA ALA A 358 43.91 -39.08 -39.85
C ALA A 358 43.31 -39.83 -38.66
N CYS A 359 42.98 -41.12 -38.84
CA CYS A 359 42.33 -41.94 -37.80
C CYS A 359 43.16 -42.06 -36.51
N ARG A 360 44.50 -42.01 -36.59
CA ARG A 360 45.39 -42.18 -35.42
C ARG A 360 45.38 -40.99 -34.44
N ARG A 361 44.75 -39.86 -34.79
CA ARG A 361 44.61 -38.69 -33.90
C ARG A 361 43.27 -38.62 -33.17
N GLN A 362 42.29 -39.46 -33.53
CA GLN A 362 41.01 -39.55 -32.82
C GLN A 362 41.08 -40.51 -31.61
N CYS A 363 41.93 -41.55 -31.69
CA CYS A 363 42.08 -42.58 -30.65
C CYS A 363 42.75 -42.12 -29.34
N GLN A 364 43.06 -40.83 -29.14
CA GLN A 364 43.69 -40.31 -27.90
C GLN A 364 42.73 -39.61 -26.94
N LEU A 365 41.41 -39.62 -27.20
CA LEU A 365 40.39 -39.11 -26.28
C LEU A 365 39.40 -40.18 -25.77
N GLU A 366 39.34 -41.35 -26.41
CA GLU A 366 38.44 -42.44 -25.99
C GLU A 366 39.03 -43.30 -24.85
N GLU A 367 40.36 -43.35 -24.71
CA GLU A 367 41.05 -44.14 -23.68
C GLU A 367 40.76 -43.70 -22.22
N GLN A 368 40.24 -42.48 -22.02
CA GLN A 368 39.82 -42.02 -20.68
C GLN A 368 38.39 -42.46 -20.31
N SER A 369 37.56 -42.91 -21.25
CA SER A 369 36.17 -43.32 -20.96
C SER A 369 36.04 -44.77 -20.48
N VAL A 370 37.02 -45.63 -20.75
CA VAL A 370 36.91 -47.09 -20.54
C VAL A 370 37.08 -47.49 -19.06
N HIS A 371 37.76 -46.67 -18.25
CA HIS A 371 38.03 -46.98 -16.83
C HIS A 371 36.77 -47.04 -15.95
N MET A 372 35.63 -46.45 -16.35
CA MET A 372 34.42 -46.37 -15.52
C MET A 372 33.30 -47.36 -15.89
N LYS A 373 33.58 -48.40 -16.71
CA LYS A 373 32.57 -49.42 -17.08
C LYS A 373 32.83 -50.84 -16.59
N ASN A 374 33.99 -51.10 -15.96
CA ASN A 374 34.41 -52.45 -15.56
C ASN A 374 33.87 -52.96 -14.21
N GLU A 375 32.73 -52.44 -13.73
CA GLU A 375 32.02 -52.96 -12.53
C GLU A 375 30.71 -53.70 -12.84
N LEU A 376 30.30 -53.79 -14.12
CA LEU A 376 29.09 -54.54 -14.55
C LEU A 376 29.42 -55.87 -15.24
N GLY A 377 30.59 -56.47 -14.94
CA GLY A 377 31.07 -57.69 -15.59
C GLY A 377 30.53 -59.02 -15.03
N GLU A 378 30.04 -59.06 -13.77
CA GLU A 378 29.88 -60.33 -13.05
C GLU A 378 28.45 -60.92 -13.00
N LYS A 379 27.42 -60.21 -13.48
CA LYS A 379 26.02 -60.66 -13.35
C LYS A 379 25.33 -61.18 -14.62
N LEU A 380 26.02 -61.18 -15.76
CA LEU A 380 25.44 -61.68 -17.03
C LEU A 380 25.83 -63.13 -17.38
N LYS A 381 26.68 -63.77 -16.58
CA LYS A 381 27.26 -65.08 -16.90
C LYS A 381 26.41 -66.28 -16.43
N GLU A 382 25.56 -66.11 -15.42
CA GLU A 382 24.73 -67.20 -14.87
C GLU A 382 23.51 -67.56 -15.75
N VAL A 383 23.17 -66.76 -16.77
CA VAL A 383 21.93 -66.92 -17.56
C VAL A 383 22.14 -67.78 -18.82
N SER A 384 23.37 -67.88 -19.34
CA SER A 384 23.63 -68.60 -20.60
C SER A 384 23.67 -70.13 -20.43
N ASP A 385 24.17 -70.60 -19.29
CA ASP A 385 24.39 -72.03 -19.00
C ASP A 385 23.06 -72.81 -18.82
N ALA A 386 21.92 -72.10 -18.77
CA ALA A 386 20.58 -72.67 -18.65
C ALA A 386 19.93 -73.07 -20.00
N LEU A 387 20.55 -72.73 -21.14
CA LEU A 387 19.98 -73.01 -22.48
C LEU A 387 20.48 -74.32 -23.11
N GLU A 388 21.65 -74.81 -22.69
CA GLU A 388 22.34 -75.94 -23.33
C GLU A 388 21.79 -77.32 -22.91
N THR A 389 21.09 -77.40 -21.78
CA THR A 389 20.46 -78.64 -21.28
C THR A 389 19.16 -79.03 -21.98
N ALA A 390 18.53 -78.14 -22.77
CA ALA A 390 17.20 -78.39 -23.34
C ALA A 390 17.19 -79.12 -24.70
N ASN A 391 18.32 -79.21 -25.41
CA ASN A 391 18.39 -79.79 -26.76
C ASN A 391 18.92 -81.24 -26.82
N ILE A 392 19.23 -81.85 -25.67
CA ILE A 392 19.83 -83.19 -25.60
C ILE A 392 18.80 -84.32 -25.82
N GLU A 393 17.50 -84.05 -25.57
CA GLU A 393 16.42 -85.05 -25.69
C GLU A 393 15.86 -85.23 -27.13
N LEU A 394 16.49 -84.64 -28.15
CA LEU A 394 16.11 -84.80 -29.56
C LEU A 394 16.98 -85.85 -30.32
N ALA A 395 17.77 -86.64 -29.58
CA ALA A 395 18.78 -87.54 -30.15
C ALA A 395 18.35 -89.01 -30.34
N GLU A 396 17.26 -89.47 -29.72
CA GLU A 396 16.96 -90.92 -29.63
C GLU A 396 15.96 -91.46 -30.68
N GLU A 397 15.30 -90.61 -31.48
CA GLU A 397 14.39 -91.10 -32.53
C GLU A 397 15.08 -91.29 -33.89
N ARG A 398 15.60 -92.53 -34.04
CA ARG A 398 15.93 -93.26 -35.30
C ARG A 398 17.34 -92.99 -35.84
N GLU A 399 18.32 -93.89 -35.79
CA GLU A 399 18.42 -95.28 -35.29
C GLU A 399 17.34 -96.31 -35.72
N LYS A 400 16.60 -96.05 -36.81
CA LYS A 400 15.68 -97.04 -37.43
C LYS A 400 15.87 -97.19 -38.95
N THR A 401 16.91 -96.58 -39.50
CA THR A 401 17.24 -96.55 -40.94
C THR A 401 18.60 -97.17 -41.29
N ALA A 402 19.30 -97.77 -40.32
CA ALA A 402 20.56 -98.50 -40.53
C ALA A 402 20.40 -99.97 -40.96
N SER A 403 19.16 -100.48 -41.06
CA SER A 403 18.86 -101.92 -41.13
C SER A 403 18.21 -102.41 -42.44
N LEU A 404 18.26 -101.61 -43.50
CA LEU A 404 18.19 -102.07 -44.90
C LEU A 404 19.58 -101.87 -45.53
N MET A 405 20.61 -102.52 -45.00
CA MET A 405 20.87 -103.94 -45.22
C MET A 405 20.91 -104.33 -46.71
N LYS A 406 22.07 -104.02 -47.31
CA LYS A 406 22.93 -105.06 -47.88
C LYS A 406 22.34 -105.85 -49.06
N ARG A 407 22.15 -105.17 -50.20
CA ARG A 407 22.24 -105.84 -51.50
C ARG A 407 22.79 -104.88 -52.57
N ILE A 408 23.71 -105.40 -53.38
CA ILE A 408 24.29 -104.75 -54.56
C ILE A 408 25.24 -103.58 -54.22
N GLU A 409 26.17 -103.83 -53.30
CA GLU A 409 27.57 -103.60 -53.65
C GLU A 409 27.98 -104.77 -54.57
N SER A 410 28.01 -104.54 -55.88
CA SER A 410 28.70 -105.43 -56.82
C SER A 410 28.98 -104.74 -58.14
N SER A 411 30.22 -104.28 -58.30
CA SER A 411 30.95 -104.18 -59.56
C SER A 411 30.33 -103.34 -60.68
N ASP A 412 30.76 -102.08 -60.74
CA ASP A 412 31.39 -101.46 -61.91
C ASP A 412 31.03 -102.04 -63.30
N GLN A 413 30.49 -101.18 -64.16
CA GLN A 413 31.37 -100.46 -65.10
C GLN A 413 30.78 -99.11 -65.53
N LEU A 414 31.64 -98.26 -66.11
CA LEU A 414 31.28 -96.96 -66.66
C LEU A 414 30.49 -97.11 -67.99
N GLU A 415 30.18 -95.96 -68.60
CA GLU A 415 29.78 -95.81 -70.02
C GLU A 415 28.29 -95.93 -70.40
N GLU A 416 27.37 -95.57 -69.49
CA GLU A 416 26.09 -94.95 -69.94
C GLU A 416 25.69 -93.72 -69.10
N GLN A 417 26.66 -92.87 -68.77
CA GLN A 417 26.49 -91.74 -67.85
C GLN A 417 25.84 -90.47 -68.48
N LEU A 418 25.64 -90.42 -69.80
CA LEU A 418 25.42 -89.16 -70.55
C LEU A 418 24.05 -89.02 -71.25
N ALA A 419 23.06 -89.87 -70.93
CA ALA A 419 21.69 -89.75 -71.47
C ALA A 419 20.63 -89.24 -70.46
N LEU A 420 20.91 -89.35 -69.15
CA LEU A 420 19.90 -89.12 -68.10
C LEU A 420 20.14 -87.87 -67.24
N LYS A 421 21.39 -87.41 -67.08
CA LYS A 421 21.70 -86.17 -66.33
C LYS A 421 21.10 -84.91 -66.95
N GLN A 422 20.85 -84.91 -68.27
CA GLN A 422 20.16 -83.81 -68.94
C GLN A 422 18.73 -83.55 -68.37
N LYS A 423 18.04 -84.61 -67.90
CA LYS A 423 16.69 -84.49 -67.32
C LYS A 423 16.64 -84.10 -65.84
N GLU A 424 17.80 -83.97 -65.17
CA GLU A 424 17.86 -83.37 -63.84
C GLU A 424 17.99 -81.84 -63.92
N LEU A 425 18.75 -81.33 -64.90
CA LEU A 425 18.89 -79.88 -65.12
C LEU A 425 17.56 -79.20 -65.46
N ASP A 426 16.71 -79.85 -66.26
CA ASP A 426 15.41 -79.28 -66.65
C ASP A 426 14.45 -79.08 -65.45
N ARG A 427 14.60 -79.84 -64.35
CA ARG A 427 13.85 -79.59 -63.10
C ARG A 427 14.41 -78.45 -62.27
N TYR A 428 15.70 -78.16 -62.37
CA TYR A 428 16.27 -76.94 -61.80
C TYR A 428 15.90 -75.69 -62.62
N ASN A 429 15.37 -75.83 -63.85
CA ASN A 429 14.82 -74.72 -64.63
C ASN A 429 13.35 -74.39 -64.30
N GLU A 430 12.53 -75.33 -63.77
CA GLU A 430 11.25 -74.96 -63.12
C GLU A 430 11.50 -74.05 -61.89
N LEU A 431 12.71 -74.10 -61.30
CA LEU A 431 13.16 -73.21 -60.25
C LEU A 431 13.49 -71.78 -60.75
N LEU A 432 13.52 -71.52 -62.07
CA LEU A 432 13.68 -70.16 -62.60
C LEU A 432 12.36 -69.37 -62.69
N GLU A 433 11.18 -70.01 -62.69
CA GLU A 433 9.95 -69.28 -62.33
C GLU A 433 9.97 -68.87 -60.85
N SER A 434 10.61 -69.66 -59.98
CA SER A 434 10.86 -69.25 -58.60
C SER A 434 11.77 -68.02 -58.48
N SER A 435 12.61 -67.69 -59.47
CA SER A 435 13.43 -66.46 -59.42
C SER A 435 12.59 -65.19 -59.52
N ARG A 436 11.51 -65.21 -60.32
CA ARG A 436 10.54 -64.10 -60.39
C ARG A 436 9.69 -64.02 -59.12
N CYS A 437 9.26 -65.15 -58.59
CA CYS A 437 8.56 -65.18 -57.31
C CYS A 437 9.45 -64.73 -56.15
N GLN A 438 10.74 -65.09 -56.15
CA GLN A 438 11.72 -64.66 -55.16
C GLN A 438 11.97 -63.15 -55.24
N LEU A 439 12.26 -62.58 -56.41
CA LEU A 439 12.45 -61.13 -56.56
C LEU A 439 11.18 -60.35 -56.22
N LEU A 440 9.99 -60.85 -56.56
CA LEU A 440 8.72 -60.24 -56.15
C LEU A 440 8.47 -60.36 -54.64
N LEU A 441 8.91 -61.44 -53.99
CA LEU A 441 8.84 -61.60 -52.53
C LEU A 441 9.86 -60.72 -51.81
N GLU A 442 11.10 -60.64 -52.28
CA GLU A 442 12.14 -59.75 -51.75
C GLU A 442 11.77 -58.28 -51.96
N GLU A 443 11.13 -57.92 -53.08
CA GLU A 443 10.58 -56.58 -53.30
C GLU A 443 9.34 -56.32 -52.42
N GLN A 444 8.41 -57.27 -52.28
CA GLN A 444 7.26 -57.16 -51.36
C GLN A 444 7.75 -56.96 -49.92
N ILE A 445 8.65 -57.82 -49.44
CA ILE A 445 9.27 -57.75 -48.11
C ILE A 445 9.93 -56.39 -47.94
N SER A 446 10.80 -55.98 -48.88
CA SER A 446 11.46 -54.67 -48.83
C SER A 446 10.47 -53.50 -48.80
N ARG A 447 9.37 -53.57 -49.55
CA ARG A 447 8.31 -52.54 -49.55
C ARG A 447 7.52 -52.54 -48.23
N THR A 448 7.26 -53.70 -47.62
CA THR A 448 6.61 -53.79 -46.31
C THR A 448 7.54 -53.36 -45.17
N ASP A 449 8.85 -53.62 -45.28
CA ASP A 449 9.84 -53.30 -44.24
C ASP A 449 10.23 -51.81 -44.27
N ASN A 450 10.40 -51.23 -45.47
CA ASN A 450 10.47 -49.76 -45.65
C ASN A 450 9.14 -49.06 -45.31
N GLY A 451 8.03 -49.80 -45.28
CA GLY A 451 6.72 -49.34 -44.80
C GLY A 451 6.67 -49.30 -43.27
N SER A 452 6.93 -50.44 -42.64
CA SER A 452 6.93 -50.60 -41.18
C SER A 452 8.00 -49.75 -40.51
N GLU A 453 9.20 -49.59 -41.09
CA GLU A 453 10.22 -48.68 -40.56
C GLU A 453 9.75 -47.22 -40.62
N ARG A 454 9.04 -46.82 -41.68
CA ARG A 454 8.45 -45.48 -41.79
C ARG A 454 7.36 -45.26 -40.74
N GLU A 455 6.44 -46.21 -40.59
CA GLU A 455 5.39 -46.18 -39.57
C GLU A 455 5.97 -46.15 -38.16
N LEU A 456 6.99 -46.98 -37.86
CA LEU A 456 7.71 -46.97 -36.57
C LEU A 456 8.44 -45.65 -36.32
N LYS A 457 8.98 -45.01 -37.36
CA LYS A 457 9.62 -43.69 -37.28
C LYS A 457 8.61 -42.57 -37.06
N GLU A 458 7.44 -42.63 -37.70
CA GLU A 458 6.32 -41.72 -37.47
C GLU A 458 5.75 -41.87 -36.05
N VAL A 459 5.53 -43.11 -35.59
CA VAL A 459 5.11 -43.40 -34.20
C VAL A 459 6.17 -42.95 -33.19
N ARG A 460 7.46 -43.16 -33.44
CA ARG A 460 8.55 -42.63 -32.59
C ARG A 460 8.52 -41.11 -32.52
N ASN A 461 8.37 -40.42 -33.65
CA ASN A 461 8.31 -38.96 -33.70
C ASN A 461 7.06 -38.42 -32.97
N ALA A 462 5.91 -39.07 -33.13
CA ALA A 462 4.69 -38.74 -32.41
C ALA A 462 4.83 -38.95 -30.90
N LEU A 463 5.48 -40.03 -30.47
CA LEU A 463 5.77 -40.31 -29.06
C LEU A 463 6.75 -39.28 -28.44
N VAL A 464 7.80 -38.88 -29.17
CA VAL A 464 8.72 -37.82 -28.73
C VAL A 464 7.98 -36.49 -28.59
N LYS A 465 7.11 -36.13 -29.55
CA LYS A 465 6.28 -34.92 -29.49
C LYS A 465 5.32 -34.95 -28.30
N ALA A 466 4.59 -36.05 -28.11
CA ALA A 466 3.67 -36.23 -26.98
C ALA A 466 4.38 -36.19 -25.62
N ASN A 467 5.59 -36.76 -25.51
CA ASN A 467 6.39 -36.68 -24.28
C ASN A 467 6.89 -35.24 -24.01
N SER A 468 7.23 -34.48 -25.06
CA SER A 468 7.60 -33.07 -24.92
C SER A 468 6.41 -32.22 -24.46
N GLU A 469 5.24 -32.41 -25.08
CA GLU A 469 3.99 -31.73 -24.70
C GLU A 469 3.55 -32.09 -23.28
N LEU A 470 3.67 -33.37 -22.89
CA LEU A 470 3.40 -33.81 -21.52
C LEU A 470 4.38 -33.20 -20.51
N SER A 471 5.68 -33.13 -20.85
CA SER A 471 6.69 -32.50 -19.98
C SER A 471 6.42 -31.01 -19.78
N GLU A 472 6.00 -30.30 -20.83
CA GLU A 472 5.61 -28.90 -20.77
C GLU A 472 4.34 -28.70 -19.93
N LYS A 473 3.32 -29.54 -20.11
CA LYS A 473 2.08 -29.49 -19.31
C LYS A 473 2.29 -29.85 -17.83
N THR A 474 3.24 -30.73 -17.51
CA THR A 474 3.66 -30.98 -16.12
C THR A 474 4.34 -29.76 -15.50
N ARG A 475 5.21 -29.06 -16.27
CA ARG A 475 5.83 -27.80 -15.82
C ARG A 475 4.78 -26.71 -15.57
N GLU A 476 3.88 -26.48 -16.52
CA GLU A 476 2.76 -25.53 -16.36
C GLU A 476 1.88 -25.89 -15.17
N GLY A 477 1.60 -27.17 -14.95
CA GLY A 477 0.85 -27.65 -13.78
C GLY A 477 1.50 -27.24 -12.46
N HIS A 478 2.81 -27.49 -12.30
CA HIS A 478 3.54 -27.10 -11.10
C HIS A 478 3.69 -25.58 -10.93
N GLU A 479 3.78 -24.81 -12.01
CA GLU A 479 3.75 -23.34 -11.97
C GLU A 479 2.39 -22.84 -11.45
N LEU A 480 1.28 -23.40 -11.94
CA LEU A 480 -0.07 -23.07 -11.47
C LEU A 480 -0.35 -23.54 -10.03
N GLU A 481 0.20 -24.69 -9.60
CA GLU A 481 0.14 -25.15 -8.21
C GLU A 481 0.85 -24.17 -7.26
N LEU A 482 2.00 -23.65 -7.65
CA LEU A 482 2.75 -22.64 -6.87
C LEU A 482 2.03 -21.29 -6.84
N GLU A 483 1.50 -20.82 -7.96
CA GLU A 483 0.68 -19.59 -7.99
C GLU A 483 -0.57 -19.72 -7.10
N LEU A 484 -1.28 -20.85 -7.19
CA LEU A 484 -2.47 -21.11 -6.35
C LEU A 484 -2.12 -21.11 -4.87
N TRP A 485 -1.03 -21.77 -4.46
CA TRP A 485 -0.57 -21.77 -3.06
C TRP A 485 -0.21 -20.35 -2.56
N ILE A 486 0.42 -19.51 -3.41
CA ILE A 486 0.70 -18.10 -3.08
C ILE A 486 -0.61 -17.33 -2.89
N TRP A 487 -1.59 -17.51 -3.77
CA TRP A 487 -2.90 -16.84 -3.66
C TRP A 487 -3.71 -17.30 -2.44
N GLU A 488 -3.70 -18.60 -2.11
CA GLU A 488 -4.30 -19.12 -0.88
C GLU A 488 -3.66 -18.50 0.37
N SER A 489 -2.33 -18.47 0.44
CA SER A 489 -1.60 -17.85 1.58
C SER A 489 -1.88 -16.34 1.72
N ILE A 490 -2.03 -15.62 0.61
CA ILE A 490 -2.44 -14.20 0.62
C ILE A 490 -3.89 -14.06 1.10
N ALA A 491 -4.81 -14.92 0.64
CA ALA A 491 -6.21 -14.89 1.03
C ALA A 491 -6.43 -15.23 2.52
N GLU A 492 -5.71 -16.21 3.06
CA GLU A 492 -5.75 -16.53 4.50
C GLU A 492 -5.25 -15.37 5.36
N ARG A 493 -4.16 -14.71 4.95
CA ARG A 493 -3.63 -13.55 5.67
C ARG A 493 -4.60 -12.37 5.65
N LEU A 494 -5.13 -12.01 4.48
CA LEU A 494 -6.13 -10.93 4.34
C LEU A 494 -7.42 -11.23 5.12
N LYS A 495 -7.81 -12.51 5.22
CA LYS A 495 -8.93 -12.93 6.07
C LYS A 495 -8.63 -12.72 7.55
N ALA A 496 -7.44 -13.09 8.02
CA ALA A 496 -7.04 -12.86 9.42
C ALA A 496 -6.97 -11.37 9.77
N GLU A 497 -6.38 -10.54 8.90
CA GLU A 497 -6.34 -9.07 9.05
C GLU A 497 -7.76 -8.46 9.11
N LEU A 498 -8.70 -8.99 8.32
CA LEU A 498 -10.11 -8.57 8.35
C LEU A 498 -10.84 -9.01 9.62
N GLU A 499 -10.58 -10.23 10.13
CA GLU A 499 -11.17 -10.73 11.37
C GLU A 499 -10.64 -9.96 12.60
N GLU A 500 -9.35 -9.62 12.64
CA GLU A 500 -8.74 -8.75 13.65
C GLU A 500 -9.33 -7.33 13.60
N SER A 501 -9.43 -6.73 12.40
CA SER A 501 -10.05 -5.41 12.22
C SER A 501 -11.51 -5.37 12.71
N GLN A 502 -12.27 -6.45 12.48
CA GLN A 502 -13.64 -6.59 13.00
C GLN A 502 -13.69 -6.79 14.53
N ALA A 503 -12.68 -7.42 15.14
CA ALA A 503 -12.60 -7.57 16.58
C ALA A 503 -12.31 -6.23 17.26
N LEU A 504 -11.26 -5.53 16.83
CA LEU A 504 -10.89 -4.20 17.32
C LEU A 504 -12.04 -3.18 17.16
N ARG A 505 -12.79 -3.27 16.05
CA ARG A 505 -13.98 -2.45 15.85
C ARG A 505 -15.07 -2.69 16.89
N LYS A 506 -15.36 -3.96 17.23
CA LYS A 506 -16.35 -4.30 18.27
C LYS A 506 -15.91 -3.85 19.67
N GLU A 507 -14.62 -3.93 19.96
CA GLU A 507 -14.04 -3.43 21.22
C GLU A 507 -14.14 -1.91 21.33
N LEU A 508 -13.89 -1.18 20.22
CA LEU A 508 -14.10 0.27 20.16
C LEU A 508 -15.59 0.65 20.30
N GLU A 509 -16.49 -0.05 19.60
CA GLU A 509 -17.94 0.17 19.69
C GLU A 509 -18.45 -0.11 21.11
N ALA A 510 -17.95 -1.14 21.80
CA ALA A 510 -18.26 -1.41 23.21
C ALA A 510 -17.67 -0.35 24.17
N SER A 511 -16.46 0.13 23.91
CA SER A 511 -15.81 1.18 24.71
C SER A 511 -16.55 2.51 24.61
N LEU A 512 -17.03 2.86 23.41
CA LEU A 512 -17.83 4.07 23.17
C LEU A 512 -19.21 3.99 23.84
N LEU A 513 -19.84 2.81 23.88
CA LEU A 513 -21.08 2.59 24.64
C LEU A 513 -20.85 2.78 26.14
N ALA A 514 -19.80 2.19 26.70
CA ALA A 514 -19.46 2.37 28.12
C ALA A 514 -19.13 3.84 28.47
N GLN A 515 -18.50 4.59 27.55
CA GLN A 515 -18.27 6.02 27.72
C GLN A 515 -19.59 6.83 27.68
N MET A 516 -20.53 6.46 26.81
CA MET A 516 -21.86 7.09 26.72
C MET A 516 -22.68 6.86 27.99
N ASP A 517 -22.65 5.64 28.57
CA ASP A 517 -23.32 5.33 29.84
C ASP A 517 -22.78 6.20 30.99
N VAL A 518 -21.47 6.44 31.02
CA VAL A 518 -20.82 7.35 31.99
C VAL A 518 -21.21 8.81 31.75
N GLU A 519 -21.28 9.27 30.49
CA GLU A 519 -21.72 10.64 30.16
C GLU A 519 -23.19 10.87 30.55
N GLU A 520 -24.08 9.90 30.32
CA GLU A 520 -25.48 9.98 30.75
C GLU A 520 -25.61 9.97 32.28
N SER A 521 -24.79 9.19 32.99
CA SER A 521 -24.72 9.23 34.45
C SER A 521 -24.25 10.60 34.98
N ILE A 522 -23.19 11.18 34.40
CA ILE A 522 -22.68 12.52 34.77
C ILE A 522 -23.72 13.60 34.48
N LYS A 523 -24.42 13.51 33.33
CA LYS A 523 -25.51 14.42 32.98
C LYS A 523 -26.64 14.36 34.01
N LYS A 524 -27.05 13.16 34.43
CA LYS A 524 -28.09 12.96 35.44
C LYS A 524 -27.65 13.49 36.81
N GLU A 525 -26.43 13.21 37.24
CA GLU A 525 -25.88 13.74 38.50
C GLU A 525 -25.84 15.28 38.48
N LYS A 526 -25.47 15.88 37.35
CA LYS A 526 -25.53 17.33 37.15
C LYS A 526 -26.97 17.88 37.25
N GLU A 527 -27.95 17.20 36.67
CA GLU A 527 -29.38 17.58 36.78
C GLU A 527 -29.89 17.45 38.23
N ASP A 528 -29.46 16.42 38.96
CA ASP A 528 -29.72 16.25 40.39
C ASP A 528 -29.08 17.37 41.24
N LEU A 529 -27.82 17.74 40.95
CA LEU A 529 -27.10 18.83 41.63
C LEU A 529 -27.69 20.22 41.35
N VAL A 530 -28.14 20.48 40.12
CA VAL A 530 -28.86 21.73 39.79
C VAL A 530 -30.13 21.84 40.62
N ARG A 531 -30.97 20.79 40.65
CA ARG A 531 -32.20 20.78 41.45
C ARG A 531 -31.94 20.99 42.95
N ILE A 532 -30.89 20.36 43.50
CA ILE A 532 -30.47 20.54 44.91
C ILE A 532 -30.01 21.98 45.17
N THR A 533 -29.39 22.64 44.19
CA THR A 533 -28.95 24.05 44.29
C THR A 533 -30.16 24.98 44.26
N GLU A 534 -31.06 24.82 43.30
CA GLU A 534 -32.32 25.58 43.19
C GLU A 534 -33.18 25.46 44.47
N GLU A 535 -33.26 24.26 45.07
CA GLU A 535 -33.96 24.06 46.33
C GLU A 535 -33.29 24.79 47.51
N LYS A 536 -31.95 24.77 47.56
CA LYS A 536 -31.18 25.51 48.58
C LYS A 536 -31.31 27.01 48.42
N ASP A 537 -31.28 27.54 47.20
CA ASP A 537 -31.47 28.96 46.92
C ASP A 537 -32.89 29.41 47.28
N GLY A 538 -33.92 28.60 46.97
CA GLY A 538 -35.29 28.83 47.42
C GLY A 538 -35.43 28.84 48.96
N ARG A 539 -34.72 27.96 49.66
CA ARG A 539 -34.63 27.97 51.14
C ARG A 539 -33.88 29.19 51.67
N ILE A 540 -32.81 29.64 51.00
CA ILE A 540 -32.04 30.84 51.36
C ILE A 540 -32.90 32.10 51.22
N VAL A 541 -33.62 32.27 50.10
CA VAL A 541 -34.54 33.40 49.90
C VAL A 541 -35.64 33.40 50.97
N ASN A 542 -36.19 32.24 51.33
CA ASN A 542 -37.18 32.13 52.40
C ASN A 542 -36.61 32.54 53.77
N LEU A 543 -35.40 32.07 54.12
CA LEU A 543 -34.72 32.45 55.37
C LEU A 543 -34.31 33.93 55.40
N GLN A 544 -33.92 34.51 54.27
CA GLN A 544 -33.67 35.95 54.13
C GLN A 544 -34.96 36.75 54.36
N GLN A 545 -36.09 36.32 53.79
CA GLN A 545 -37.39 36.94 54.01
C GLN A 545 -37.82 36.87 55.50
N GLN A 546 -37.57 35.74 56.17
CA GLN A 546 -37.81 35.58 57.61
C GLN A 546 -36.90 36.49 58.45
N MET A 547 -35.60 36.59 58.13
CA MET A 547 -34.69 37.52 58.81
C MET A 547 -35.12 38.97 58.64
N VAL A 548 -35.49 39.40 57.43
CA VAL A 548 -35.99 40.76 57.19
C VAL A 548 -37.25 41.04 58.01
N SER A 549 -38.20 40.09 58.06
CA SER A 549 -39.41 40.22 58.88
C SER A 549 -39.09 40.33 60.37
N LEU A 550 -38.16 39.51 60.89
CA LEU A 550 -37.75 39.54 62.29
C LEU A 550 -36.98 40.80 62.65
N VAL A 551 -36.14 41.33 61.75
CA VAL A 551 -35.42 42.61 61.95
C VAL A 551 -36.41 43.78 61.92
N GLN A 552 -37.41 43.76 61.04
CA GLN A 552 -38.48 44.77 61.04
C GLN A 552 -39.31 44.72 62.34
N GLU A 553 -39.62 43.53 62.85
CA GLU A 553 -40.34 43.38 64.12
C GLU A 553 -39.48 43.79 65.33
N HIS A 554 -38.18 43.51 65.31
CA HIS A 554 -37.26 43.88 66.39
C HIS A 554 -37.02 45.40 66.43
N THR A 555 -36.78 46.03 65.28
CA THR A 555 -36.62 47.49 65.19
C THR A 555 -37.92 48.24 65.49
N ALA A 556 -39.09 47.67 65.16
CA ALA A 556 -40.37 48.19 65.62
C ALA A 556 -40.51 48.14 67.14
N ARG A 557 -40.15 47.01 67.78
CA ARG A 557 -40.17 46.89 69.25
C ARG A 557 -39.15 47.78 69.95
N GLU A 558 -37.95 47.96 69.40
CA GLU A 558 -36.95 48.91 69.94
C GLU A 558 -37.46 50.35 69.87
N LEU A 559 -38.07 50.77 68.75
CA LEU A 559 -38.69 52.09 68.64
C LEU A 559 -39.93 52.26 69.54
N GLU A 560 -40.67 51.18 69.80
CA GLU A 560 -41.80 51.18 70.75
C GLU A 560 -41.31 51.26 72.21
N GLU A 561 -40.23 50.56 72.57
CA GLU A 561 -39.59 50.68 73.89
C GLU A 561 -38.94 52.06 74.10
N GLU A 562 -38.28 52.63 73.09
CA GLU A 562 -37.79 54.01 73.13
C GLU A 562 -38.92 55.04 73.25
N ALA A 563 -40.03 54.85 72.52
CA ALA A 563 -41.20 55.72 72.60
C ALA A 563 -41.88 55.67 73.98
N ASN A 564 -42.10 54.47 74.54
CA ASN A 564 -42.64 54.29 75.89
C ASN A 564 -41.71 54.90 76.95
N SER A 565 -40.39 54.72 76.83
CA SER A 565 -39.39 55.33 77.71
C SER A 565 -39.40 56.86 77.63
N ALA A 566 -39.56 57.43 76.44
CA ALA A 566 -39.73 58.86 76.24
C ALA A 566 -41.06 59.39 76.80
N GLU A 567 -42.16 58.64 76.66
CA GLU A 567 -43.47 59.00 77.22
C GLU A 567 -43.47 58.96 78.76
N ASP A 568 -42.86 57.95 79.38
CA ASP A 568 -42.67 57.90 80.84
C ASP A 568 -41.78 59.06 81.35
N SER A 569 -40.74 59.41 80.60
CA SER A 569 -39.87 60.56 80.90
C SER A 569 -40.63 61.90 80.80
N VAL A 570 -41.45 62.08 79.76
CA VAL A 570 -42.34 63.25 79.59
C VAL A 570 -43.41 63.29 80.68
N HIS A 571 -44.00 62.16 81.05
CA HIS A 571 -44.93 62.06 82.17
C HIS A 571 -44.27 62.41 83.50
N GLN A 572 -43.01 62.01 83.73
CA GLN A 572 -42.27 62.39 84.92
C GLN A 572 -41.99 63.89 84.97
N GLN A 573 -41.51 64.49 83.88
CA GLN A 573 -41.35 65.95 83.77
C GLN A 573 -42.67 66.70 83.95
N THR A 574 -43.78 66.15 83.45
CA THR A 574 -45.11 66.75 83.61
C THR A 574 -45.53 66.75 85.09
N ARG A 575 -45.36 65.64 85.82
CA ARG A 575 -45.63 65.57 87.27
C ARG A 575 -44.75 66.53 88.07
N GLU A 576 -43.48 66.68 87.69
CA GLU A 576 -42.54 67.61 88.32
C GLU A 576 -42.98 69.06 88.11
N HIS A 577 -43.34 69.45 86.88
CA HIS A 577 -43.87 70.78 86.59
C HIS A 577 -45.26 71.04 87.22
N GLU A 578 -46.14 70.05 87.34
CA GLU A 578 -47.39 70.20 88.10
C GLU A 578 -47.12 70.44 89.59
N ALA A 579 -46.13 69.75 90.18
CA ALA A 579 -45.73 69.97 91.57
C ALA A 579 -45.08 71.36 91.78
N GLU A 580 -44.24 71.83 90.84
CA GLU A 580 -43.72 73.19 90.85
C GLU A 580 -44.84 74.25 90.71
N LEU A 581 -45.83 73.99 89.85
CA LEU A 581 -46.97 74.88 89.63
C LEU A 581 -47.85 74.98 90.87
N GLU A 582 -48.20 73.86 91.52
CA GLU A 582 -48.98 73.87 92.77
C GLU A 582 -48.19 74.52 93.91
N ALA A 583 -46.86 74.31 93.99
CA ALA A 583 -46.00 75.02 94.92
C ALA A 583 -46.01 76.55 94.68
N LYS A 584 -46.00 76.99 93.42
CA LYS A 584 -46.14 78.41 93.05
C LYS A 584 -47.55 78.96 93.29
N HIS A 585 -48.60 78.15 93.16
CA HIS A 585 -49.95 78.54 93.56
C HIS A 585 -50.09 78.66 95.09
N MET A 586 -49.44 77.80 95.86
CA MET A 586 -49.34 77.91 97.32
C MET A 586 -48.54 79.15 97.76
N GLU A 587 -47.41 79.44 97.11
CA GLU A 587 -46.64 80.68 97.36
C GLU A 587 -47.48 81.93 97.06
N ASN A 588 -48.15 81.97 95.89
CA ASN A 588 -49.05 83.07 95.54
C ASN A 588 -50.25 83.20 96.50
N ARG A 589 -50.80 82.08 97.00
CA ARG A 589 -51.88 82.07 98.00
C ARG A 589 -51.42 82.66 99.34
N ASN A 590 -50.21 82.30 99.79
CA ASN A 590 -49.59 82.85 101.00
C ASN A 590 -49.25 84.35 100.83
N LEU A 591 -48.73 84.75 99.67
CA LEU A 591 -48.48 86.16 99.34
C LEU A 591 -49.77 86.98 99.29
N LEU A 592 -50.86 86.41 98.76
CA LEU A 592 -52.18 87.04 98.76
C LEU A 592 -52.71 87.23 100.19
N GLU A 593 -52.60 86.22 101.05
CA GLU A 593 -53.01 86.31 102.46
C GLU A 593 -52.18 87.33 103.24
N ASN A 594 -50.87 87.39 103.00
CA ASN A 594 -50.01 88.42 103.60
C ASN A 594 -50.36 89.83 103.09
N ASN A 595 -50.74 89.96 101.82
CA ASN A 595 -51.19 91.23 101.23
C ASN A 595 -52.56 91.67 101.81
N THR A 596 -53.50 90.74 102.01
CA THR A 596 -54.78 91.09 102.69
C THR A 596 -54.56 91.49 104.14
N LYS A 597 -53.67 90.83 104.88
CA LYS A 597 -53.28 91.25 106.25
C LYS A 597 -52.65 92.64 106.28
N LEU A 598 -51.68 92.91 105.39
CA LEU A 598 -51.10 94.24 105.24
C LEU A 598 -52.13 95.30 104.81
N SER A 599 -53.15 94.93 104.04
CA SER A 599 -54.26 95.82 103.70
C SER A 599 -55.15 96.11 104.91
N THR A 600 -55.49 95.10 105.73
CA THR A 600 -56.25 95.33 106.98
C THR A 600 -55.43 96.12 108.01
N ASP A 601 -54.12 95.90 108.09
CA ASP A 601 -53.24 96.71 108.94
C ASP A 601 -53.12 98.15 108.44
N ARG A 602 -53.15 98.36 107.11
CA ARG A 602 -53.23 99.70 106.51
C ARG A 602 -54.58 100.37 106.80
N GLU A 603 -55.69 99.63 106.82
CA GLU A 603 -57.00 100.17 107.20
C GLU A 603 -57.10 100.46 108.71
N ASN A 604 -56.52 99.62 109.56
CA ASN A 604 -56.37 99.87 111.00
C ASN A 604 -55.52 101.13 111.26
N LEU A 605 -54.39 101.28 110.56
CA LEU A 605 -53.57 102.49 110.59
C LEU A 605 -54.30 103.71 110.03
N LEU A 606 -55.09 103.56 108.97
CA LEU A 606 -55.91 104.65 108.41
C LEU A 606 -56.99 105.10 109.40
N GLY A 607 -57.60 104.18 110.14
CA GLY A 607 -58.51 104.50 111.26
C GLY A 607 -57.80 105.25 112.38
N PHE A 608 -56.57 104.85 112.73
CA PHE A 608 -55.72 105.55 113.69
C PHE A 608 -55.31 106.96 113.23
N VAL A 609 -55.05 107.14 111.93
CA VAL A 609 -54.74 108.44 111.33
C VAL A 609 -55.99 109.32 111.24
N THR A 610 -57.17 108.73 111.00
CA THR A 610 -58.46 109.45 111.04
C THR A 610 -58.75 109.99 112.44
N SER A 611 -58.64 109.16 113.49
CA SER A 611 -58.89 109.63 114.86
C SER A 611 -57.84 110.65 115.36
N LEU A 612 -56.59 110.55 114.89
CA LEU A 612 -55.60 111.61 115.05
C LEU A 612 -56.00 112.89 114.31
N GLY A 613 -56.58 112.78 113.12
CA GLY A 613 -57.13 113.91 112.36
C GLY A 613 -58.31 114.60 113.05
N ASP A 614 -59.19 113.82 113.69
CA ASP A 614 -60.27 114.35 114.54
C ASP A 614 -59.71 115.11 115.75
N TRP A 615 -58.72 114.53 116.46
CA TRP A 615 -58.02 115.18 117.58
C TRP A 615 -57.31 116.48 117.16
N ILE A 616 -56.61 116.47 116.02
CA ILE A 616 -55.95 117.67 115.47
C ILE A 616 -56.99 118.73 115.07
N SER A 617 -58.17 118.32 114.59
CA SER A 617 -59.28 119.23 114.27
C SER A 617 -59.89 119.85 115.53
N GLU A 618 -59.98 119.09 116.63
CA GLU A 618 -60.41 119.58 117.94
C GLU A 618 -59.44 120.65 118.47
N PHE A 619 -58.13 120.36 118.49
CA PHE A 619 -57.08 121.34 118.83
C PHE A 619 -57.11 122.60 117.92
N ALA A 620 -57.28 122.45 116.60
CA ALA A 620 -57.39 123.58 115.68
C ALA A 620 -58.64 124.45 115.96
N GLY A 621 -59.74 123.83 116.43
CA GLY A 621 -60.94 124.52 116.90
C GLY A 621 -60.76 125.27 118.23
N GLU A 622 -59.69 125.00 118.98
CA GLU A 622 -59.29 125.77 120.17
C GLU A 622 -58.31 126.90 119.81
N ASP A 623 -57.34 126.62 118.93
CA ASP A 623 -56.36 127.60 118.46
C ASP A 623 -57.04 128.74 117.68
N ALA A 624 -58.12 128.46 116.94
CA ALA A 624 -58.98 129.46 116.32
C ALA A 624 -59.63 130.43 117.34
N LYS A 625 -59.98 129.94 118.54
CA LYS A 625 -60.50 130.78 119.64
C LYS A 625 -59.39 131.65 120.24
N LEU A 626 -58.17 131.12 120.33
CA LEU A 626 -56.97 131.82 120.81
C LEU A 626 -56.56 132.96 119.85
N MET A 627 -56.55 132.69 118.54
CA MET A 627 -56.39 133.70 117.47
C MET A 627 -57.43 134.83 117.58
N GLY A 628 -58.69 134.49 117.87
CA GLY A 628 -59.76 135.47 118.11
C GLY A 628 -59.57 136.32 119.37
N ILE A 629 -58.68 135.97 120.29
CA ILE A 629 -58.29 136.80 121.45
C ILE A 629 -57.11 137.69 121.07
N LEU A 630 -56.06 137.12 120.47
CA LEU A 630 -54.87 137.86 120.00
C LEU A 630 -55.22 138.98 119.01
N GLY A 631 -56.09 138.70 118.03
CA GLY A 631 -56.50 139.68 117.01
C GLY A 631 -57.16 140.95 117.56
N ARG A 632 -57.74 140.91 118.78
CA ARG A 632 -58.33 142.08 119.45
C ARG A 632 -57.34 142.91 120.25
N ILE A 633 -56.14 142.40 120.52
CA ILE A 633 -55.08 143.14 121.22
C ILE A 633 -54.20 143.89 120.21
N VAL A 634 -53.91 143.27 119.06
CA VAL A 634 -53.00 143.80 118.03
C VAL A 634 -53.58 145.01 117.27
N GLN A 635 -54.89 145.23 117.29
CA GLN A 635 -55.57 146.34 116.57
C GLN A 635 -55.63 147.67 117.35
N SER A 636 -54.78 147.85 118.37
CA SER A 636 -54.79 149.05 119.25
C SER A 636 -53.62 150.02 119.05
N PHE A 637 -52.72 149.77 118.09
CA PHE A 637 -51.62 150.69 117.74
C PHE A 637 -51.41 150.84 116.22
N ASP A 638 -51.29 152.10 115.82
CA ASP A 638 -50.77 152.72 114.59
C ASP A 638 -49.56 152.02 113.92
N ASN A 639 -49.14 152.29 112.68
CA ASN A 639 -49.65 152.86 111.40
C ASN A 639 -48.38 153.20 110.57
N CYS A 640 -48.41 153.00 109.24
CA CYS A 640 -47.43 153.52 108.24
C CYS A 640 -45.98 152.95 108.21
N ILE A 641 -45.26 153.30 107.11
CA ILE A 641 -43.88 152.93 106.70
C ILE A 641 -43.74 151.52 106.10
N SER A 642 -42.98 151.25 105.00
CA SER A 642 -42.92 151.80 103.62
C SER A 642 -41.87 151.02 102.79
N ASP A 643 -41.92 151.07 101.46
CA ASP A 643 -41.15 150.23 100.51
C ASP A 643 -39.61 150.18 100.63
N MET A 644 -39.04 148.96 100.58
CA MET A 644 -37.88 148.48 99.77
C MET A 644 -37.88 146.92 99.80
N LYS A 645 -37.40 146.08 98.85
CA LYS A 645 -36.85 146.15 97.46
C LYS A 645 -35.41 145.62 97.29
N GLY A 646 -35.26 144.52 96.53
CA GLY A 646 -34.03 143.87 96.03
C GLY A 646 -34.12 142.33 96.16
N ASN A 647 -33.86 141.43 95.19
CA ASN A 647 -32.84 141.32 94.10
C ASN A 647 -31.45 140.86 94.61
N ASP A 648 -30.71 139.89 94.04
CA ASP A 648 -30.81 139.01 92.84
C ASP A 648 -30.33 137.57 93.24
N GLU A 649 -30.59 136.41 92.60
CA GLU A 649 -30.66 135.92 91.19
C GLU A 649 -29.29 135.56 90.53
N LEU A 650 -29.10 134.30 90.11
CA LEU A 650 -28.12 133.87 89.07
C LEU A 650 -28.41 132.45 88.49
N TYR A 651 -28.01 132.20 87.24
CA TYR A 651 -28.23 130.99 86.41
C TYR A 651 -26.88 130.35 85.96
N ASP A 652 -26.76 129.17 85.31
CA ASP A 652 -27.76 128.25 84.70
C ASP A 652 -27.51 126.77 85.20
N THR A 653 -27.34 125.64 84.48
CA THR A 653 -27.14 125.32 83.05
C THR A 653 -27.58 123.88 82.69
N LEU A 654 -28.25 123.70 81.53
CA LEU A 654 -28.45 122.46 80.73
C LEU A 654 -29.05 121.20 81.43
N LYS A 655 -30.34 120.82 81.21
CA LYS A 655 -30.92 120.12 80.01
C LYS A 655 -30.59 118.60 80.00
N GLU A 656 -31.55 117.67 80.09
CA GLU A 656 -32.28 117.09 78.93
C GLU A 656 -33.70 116.51 79.21
N ASN A 657 -34.21 115.56 78.41
CA ASN A 657 -35.58 115.58 77.85
C ASN A 657 -36.49 114.39 78.20
N LYS A 658 -37.79 114.55 77.92
CA LYS A 658 -38.84 113.50 77.99
C LYS A 658 -38.60 112.36 76.98
N LYS A 659 -38.70 111.08 77.40
CA LYS A 659 -39.62 110.03 76.85
C LYS A 659 -39.28 108.58 77.24
N SER A 660 -40.31 107.72 77.17
CA SER A 660 -40.33 106.26 76.90
C SER A 660 -39.59 105.28 77.83
N LEU A 661 -40.27 104.18 78.17
CA LEU A 661 -39.76 103.04 78.94
C LEU A 661 -38.92 102.11 78.05
N SER A 662 -37.74 101.67 78.52
CA SER A 662 -37.22 100.29 78.33
C SER A 662 -35.81 100.07 78.92
N SER A 663 -35.66 99.08 79.83
CA SER A 663 -34.37 98.44 80.24
C SER A 663 -33.34 99.36 80.97
N SER A 664 -32.32 98.92 81.71
CA SER A 664 -31.92 97.63 82.34
C SER A 664 -31.02 97.97 83.57
N PRO A 665 -30.63 97.05 84.47
CA PRO A 665 -29.49 96.17 84.18
C PRO A 665 -29.60 94.76 84.80
N ALA A 666 -30.14 93.81 84.05
CA ALA A 666 -29.98 92.38 84.35
C ALA A 666 -28.67 91.85 83.74
N ALA A 667 -27.84 91.17 84.53
CA ALA A 667 -26.60 90.57 84.07
C ALA A 667 -26.84 89.25 83.30
N ARG A 668 -26.41 89.15 82.04
CA ARG A 668 -26.28 87.88 81.30
C ARG A 668 -25.43 88.03 80.03
N LYS A 669 -24.82 86.91 79.61
CA LYS A 669 -23.85 86.73 78.50
C LYS A 669 -22.51 87.44 78.76
N PRO A 670 -21.37 86.80 78.43
CA PRO A 670 -20.97 86.37 77.09
C PRO A 670 -21.56 85.04 76.62
N ASP A 671 -21.64 84.89 75.30
CA ASP A 671 -21.78 83.60 74.61
C ASP A 671 -20.41 83.13 74.08
N SER A 672 -20.34 81.84 73.71
CA SER A 672 -19.31 81.20 72.87
C SER A 672 -17.84 81.38 73.28
N LEU A 673 -17.33 80.47 74.12
CA LEU A 673 -15.97 79.91 73.95
C LEU A 673 -15.75 78.54 74.62
N VAL A 674 -16.46 77.54 74.12
CA VAL A 674 -16.10 76.11 74.07
C VAL A 674 -16.72 75.64 72.75
N GLU A 675 -16.02 75.23 71.69
CA GLU A 675 -14.74 74.50 71.55
C GLU A 675 -14.74 73.08 72.14
N GLU A 676 -15.90 72.42 72.09
CA GLU A 676 -15.90 70.96 72.00
C GLU A 676 -15.47 70.57 70.59
N ARG A 677 -14.26 70.02 70.52
CA ARG A 677 -13.75 69.36 69.33
C ARG A 677 -14.69 68.23 68.92
N SER A 678 -15.01 68.14 67.64
CA SER A 678 -15.22 66.81 67.05
C SER A 678 -13.89 66.07 66.99
N PRO A 679 -13.83 64.86 67.57
CA PRO A 679 -13.18 63.77 66.85
C PRO A 679 -14.07 62.52 66.89
N PHE A 680 -14.64 62.14 65.76
CA PHE A 680 -14.20 60.95 65.02
C PHE A 680 -14.94 60.86 63.67
N ARG A 681 -14.19 60.48 62.64
CA ARG A 681 -14.71 59.81 61.44
C ARG A 681 -14.53 58.30 61.63
N GLU A 682 -14.99 57.54 60.64
CA GLU A 682 -14.91 56.07 60.54
C GLU A 682 -16.02 55.38 61.37
N LEU A 683 -16.68 54.33 60.88
CA LEU A 683 -16.47 53.57 59.64
C LEU A 683 -17.65 53.69 58.65
N ASN A 684 -17.33 53.57 57.36
CA ASN A 684 -18.16 52.95 56.33
C ASN A 684 -17.24 52.44 55.20
#